data_AF-A0A5E7BMD5-F1
#
_entry.id   AF-A0A5E7BMD5-F1
#
_cell.length_a   1.000
_cell.length_b   1.000
_cell.length_c   1.000
_cell.angle_alpha   90.00
_cell.angle_beta   90.00
_cell.angle_gamma   90.00
#
_symmetry.space_group_name_H-M   'P 1'
#
loop_
_entity.id
_entity.type
_entity.pdbx_description
1 polymer ?
#
loop_
_entity_poly.entity_id
_entity_poly.type
_entity_poly.pdbx_seq_one_letter_code
_entity_poly.pdbx_strand_id
1 'polypeptide(L)'
;MELKNFVAQDEQGNALPGATCFLYARGTETLASGIVKANGIVLANPFTADGDGLIQLAAPNGLYDLRVVLGMRDYRLPVQFNDVTESVAAAEASANRAETARDVAEMSAGVFPTIAAGLAATALNHYFSVPSAESNEYLILYQNVAGGEIEIKRFPSTKAVSDIRKLIDVVALNSDGAAHSFVDQLGFVIAKLMSNGDFNARGLGTFGRGDGMEINDKQGFTVARIGADESMISGLRMRPSLNPGVEIQDQHGFILARFDATSIMTKAAAANEELAESLELDQQQNTDVKQVLCYGQSLERGVQSLPAISTTQPYFNLMIASGVKIRSGEAGYDASGFVPLVESTSGSEGESPVAGLCNGVVRRAVADGEHATDWVFLGSAPGRSGKSVESLSPGGEGDFERMVQNIKDCNALCSSQGKSHSVWAFTWAQGETNYIGNWTHSSNRYMQLQLEVFDKLSREVQLITGQKFRPYLFTYQVGGHRKYSVDHMDIALAQWRASRHRPDVVMATPVYIFPVASDKLHLTNEGSWLMGEYRSRAMYHTMIRRAGKWRPLEPMAVDWKPAYIDIKFHVPCGELVLDDALCAITANKGFDVREASVLADIIQSVTVTSWDTVRVSLTRPAAADSVLSYGRGRNDDPVASGPVEGARGNLRDTHGLYDTATSPLNNTFALHNACVMFEFSRRYGF
;
A
#
# COMPACT_ATOMS: atom_id res chain seq x y z
N MET A 1 43.56 28.49 34.24
CA MET A 1 44.70 29.16 34.90
C MET A 1 44.18 30.07 36.01
N GLU A 2 44.86 30.11 37.15
CA GLU A 2 44.51 31.01 38.27
C GLU A 2 44.73 32.49 37.86
N LEU A 3 43.72 33.34 38.04
CA LEU A 3 43.83 34.79 37.82
C LEU A 3 44.31 35.47 39.09
N LYS A 4 45.35 36.32 38.99
CA LYS A 4 45.82 37.15 40.09
C LYS A 4 45.76 38.63 39.76
N ASN A 5 45.47 39.41 40.79
CA ASN A 5 45.36 40.86 40.75
C ASN A 5 46.37 41.45 41.74
N PHE A 6 47.19 42.38 41.25
CA PHE A 6 48.11 43.19 42.05
C PHE A 6 47.82 44.67 41.75
N VAL A 7 48.13 45.57 42.68
CA VAL A 7 47.97 47.01 42.46
C VAL A 7 49.33 47.68 42.66
N ALA A 8 49.82 48.37 41.64
CA ALA A 8 51.04 49.15 41.70
C ALA A 8 50.77 50.47 42.42
N GLN A 9 51.48 50.72 43.52
CA GLN A 9 51.30 51.91 44.35
C GLN A 9 52.64 52.56 44.75
N ASP A 10 52.64 53.87 45.06
CA ASP A 10 53.76 54.56 45.70
C ASP A 10 53.81 54.32 47.23
N GLU A 11 54.82 54.89 47.91
CA GLU A 11 54.98 54.79 49.37
C GLU A 11 53.85 55.48 50.16
N GLN A 12 53.08 56.33 49.50
CA GLN A 12 51.92 57.02 50.07
C GLN A 12 50.61 56.29 49.75
N GLY A 13 50.66 55.18 48.99
CA GLY A 13 49.52 54.37 48.60
C GLY A 13 48.78 54.86 47.35
N ASN A 14 49.29 55.86 46.62
CA ASN A 14 48.68 56.33 45.38
C ASN A 14 48.95 55.32 44.25
N ALA A 15 47.96 55.11 43.37
CA ALA A 15 48.09 54.23 42.22
C ALA A 15 49.17 54.71 41.23
N LEU A 16 49.89 53.76 40.63
CA LEU A 16 50.93 54.00 39.62
C LEU A 16 50.45 53.53 38.24
N PRO A 17 49.64 54.34 37.53
CA PRO A 17 49.15 53.97 36.21
C PRO A 17 50.29 53.89 35.20
N GLY A 18 50.23 52.89 34.31
CA GLY A 18 51.22 52.69 33.25
C GLY A 18 52.57 52.13 33.71
N ALA A 19 52.69 51.65 34.95
CA ALA A 19 53.90 50.94 35.40
C ALA A 19 54.19 49.71 34.55
N THR A 20 55.45 49.53 34.12
CA THR A 20 55.85 48.39 33.29
C THR A 20 56.08 47.16 34.17
N CYS A 21 55.40 46.06 33.83
CA CYS A 21 55.35 44.82 34.57
C CYS A 21 56.00 43.69 33.76
N PHE A 22 56.86 42.91 34.42
CA PHE A 22 57.51 41.73 33.87
C PHE A 22 57.20 40.53 34.75
N LEU A 23 56.76 39.42 34.17
CA LEU A 23 56.69 38.14 34.90
C LEU A 23 57.84 37.24 34.49
N TYR A 24 58.73 36.91 35.42
CA TYR A 24 59.87 36.03 35.19
C TYR A 24 59.65 34.65 35.78
N ALA A 25 60.26 33.62 35.19
CA ALA A 25 60.44 32.36 35.90
C ALA A 25 61.27 32.61 37.17
N ARG A 26 60.84 32.03 38.30
CA ARG A 26 61.41 32.37 39.62
C ARG A 26 62.92 32.21 39.68
N GLY A 27 63.60 33.23 40.20
CA GLY A 27 65.06 33.27 40.36
C GLY A 27 65.83 33.53 39.07
N THR A 28 65.14 33.90 37.98
CA THR A 28 65.75 34.15 36.66
C THR A 28 65.32 35.50 36.08
N GLU A 29 65.93 35.90 34.97
CA GLU A 29 65.46 37.02 34.12
C GLU A 29 64.77 36.51 32.84
N THR A 30 64.38 35.24 32.80
CA THR A 30 63.68 34.64 31.66
C THR A 30 62.19 34.95 31.76
N LEU A 31 61.65 35.63 30.75
CA LEU A 31 60.22 35.99 30.72
C LEU A 31 59.35 34.74 30.64
N ALA A 32 58.33 34.69 31.50
CA ALA A 32 57.32 33.65 31.48
C ALA A 32 56.49 33.71 30.18
N SER A 33 56.25 32.55 29.59
CA SER A 33 55.36 32.35 28.44
C SER A 33 53.98 31.85 28.88
N GLY A 34 53.00 31.94 27.98
CA GLY A 34 51.65 31.42 28.24
C GLY A 34 50.81 32.25 29.21
N ILE A 35 51.22 33.49 29.52
CA ILE A 35 50.43 34.38 30.36
C ILE A 35 49.22 34.93 29.58
N VAL A 36 48.09 35.11 30.27
CA VAL A 36 46.85 35.60 29.67
C VAL A 36 46.21 36.67 30.55
N LYS A 37 45.38 37.51 29.93
CA LYS A 37 44.47 38.45 30.59
C LYS A 37 43.30 37.69 31.26
N ALA A 38 42.53 38.38 32.09
CA ALA A 38 41.33 37.81 32.71
C ALA A 38 40.30 37.24 31.73
N ASN A 39 40.25 37.76 30.50
CA ASN A 39 39.38 37.26 29.44
C ASN A 39 39.99 36.10 28.63
N GLY A 40 41.13 35.54 29.06
CA GLY A 40 41.80 34.41 28.41
C GLY A 40 42.64 34.77 27.18
N ILE A 41 42.69 36.05 26.77
CA ILE A 41 43.54 36.49 25.65
C ILE A 41 45.01 36.50 26.10
N VAL A 42 45.91 36.01 25.24
CA VAL A 42 47.36 36.06 25.46
C VAL A 42 47.80 37.48 25.82
N LEU A 43 48.48 37.58 26.95
CA LEU A 43 49.08 38.82 27.44
C LEU A 43 50.56 38.84 27.02
N ALA A 44 50.99 39.94 26.39
CA ALA A 44 52.41 40.11 26.09
C ALA A 44 53.21 40.29 27.39
N ASN A 45 54.46 39.85 27.39
CA ASN A 45 55.38 40.03 28.52
C ASN A 45 56.64 40.73 27.99
N PRO A 46 56.95 41.97 28.40
CA PRO A 46 56.29 42.78 29.44
C PRO A 46 54.93 43.36 29.06
N PHE A 47 54.19 43.82 30.07
CA PHE A 47 52.89 44.51 29.97
C PHE A 47 52.82 45.71 30.91
N THR A 48 51.74 46.50 30.87
CA THR A 48 51.58 47.70 31.71
C THR A 48 50.39 47.60 32.66
N ALA A 49 50.51 48.18 33.85
CA ALA A 49 49.39 48.42 34.75
C ALA A 49 48.37 49.40 34.12
N ASP A 50 47.09 49.25 34.45
CA ASP A 50 46.03 50.10 33.90
C ASP A 50 45.95 51.49 34.56
N GLY A 51 44.86 52.24 34.27
CA GLY A 51 44.65 53.59 34.78
C GLY A 51 44.50 53.70 36.30
N ASP A 52 44.18 52.59 36.98
CA ASP A 52 44.04 52.49 38.44
C ASP A 52 45.27 51.80 39.07
N GLY A 53 46.33 51.57 38.28
CA GLY A 53 47.52 50.84 38.72
C GLY A 53 47.30 49.33 38.86
N LEU A 54 46.18 48.77 38.37
CA LEU A 54 45.88 47.34 38.47
C LEU A 54 46.72 46.54 37.46
N ILE A 55 47.29 45.46 37.97
CA ILE A 55 48.06 44.46 37.27
C ILE A 55 47.26 43.15 37.38
N GLN A 56 46.65 42.73 36.28
CA GLN A 56 45.79 41.56 36.25
C GLN A 56 46.30 40.55 35.21
N LEU A 57 46.68 39.36 35.67
CA LEU A 57 47.22 38.30 34.82
C LEU A 57 46.93 36.90 35.38
N ALA A 58 46.82 35.92 34.49
CA ALA A 58 46.85 34.50 34.81
C ALA A 58 48.05 33.85 34.10
N ALA A 59 48.65 32.84 34.73
CA ALA A 59 49.79 32.10 34.18
C ALA A 59 49.63 30.59 34.46
N PRO A 60 50.37 29.73 33.73
CA PRO A 60 50.44 28.30 34.02
C PRO A 60 50.91 28.01 35.45
N ASN A 61 50.63 26.80 35.93
CA ASN A 61 51.03 26.42 37.29
C ASN A 61 52.54 26.49 37.46
N GLY A 62 52.99 27.28 38.45
CA GLY A 62 54.41 27.51 38.64
C GLY A 62 54.74 28.61 39.63
N LEU A 63 56.04 28.77 39.87
CA LEU A 63 56.62 29.83 40.70
C LEU A 63 57.27 30.88 39.80
N TYR A 64 56.96 32.15 40.05
CA TYR A 64 57.37 33.27 39.23
C TYR A 64 57.82 34.46 40.09
N ASP A 65 58.50 35.43 39.47
CA ASP A 65 58.81 36.74 40.06
C ASP A 65 58.19 37.86 39.21
N LEU A 66 57.29 38.64 39.80
CA LEU A 66 56.67 39.81 39.19
C LEU A 66 57.50 41.06 39.50
N ARG A 67 58.08 41.70 38.48
CA ARG A 67 58.81 42.97 38.60
C ARG A 67 57.98 44.12 38.07
N VAL A 68 57.87 45.22 38.82
CA VAL A 68 57.08 46.41 38.47
C VAL A 68 57.98 47.65 38.50
N VAL A 69 58.01 48.39 37.39
CA VAL A 69 58.93 49.52 37.18
C VAL A 69 58.19 50.79 36.73
N LEU A 70 58.40 51.92 37.41
CA LEU A 70 57.96 53.26 36.97
C LEU A 70 58.89 54.36 37.52
N GLY A 71 59.58 55.08 36.63
CA GLY A 71 60.55 56.12 37.04
C GLY A 71 61.71 55.53 37.85
N MET A 72 61.92 56.01 39.08
CA MET A 72 62.94 55.47 40.00
C MET A 72 62.47 54.27 40.84
N ARG A 73 61.20 53.84 40.71
CA ARG A 73 60.65 52.68 41.44
C ARG A 73 60.85 51.40 40.63
N ASP A 74 61.42 50.38 41.27
CA ASP A 74 61.66 49.06 40.71
C ASP A 74 61.55 48.01 41.83
N TYR A 75 60.46 47.24 41.84
CA TYR A 75 60.18 46.25 42.88
C TYR A 75 59.94 44.89 42.27
N ARG A 76 60.33 43.82 42.99
CA ARG A 76 60.14 42.43 42.59
C ARG A 76 59.41 41.65 43.69
N LEU A 77 58.36 40.95 43.31
CA LEU A 77 57.49 40.16 44.19
C LEU A 77 57.47 38.69 43.73
N PRO A 78 57.79 37.71 44.58
CA PRO A 78 57.58 36.31 44.25
C PRO A 78 56.08 35.98 44.24
N VAL A 79 55.61 35.31 43.19
CA VAL A 79 54.21 34.91 42.99
C VAL A 79 54.11 33.45 42.56
N GLN A 80 53.07 32.75 42.99
CA GLN A 80 52.80 31.35 42.63
C GLN A 80 51.42 31.23 42.01
N PHE A 81 51.35 30.69 40.79
CA PHE A 81 50.08 30.34 40.16
C PHE A 81 49.81 28.85 40.37
N ASN A 82 48.60 28.52 40.84
CA ASN A 82 48.17 27.15 41.08
C ASN A 82 46.69 26.96 40.70
N ASP A 83 46.47 26.36 39.54
CA ASP A 83 45.20 25.84 39.04
C ASP A 83 45.06 24.37 39.41
N VAL A 84 44.21 24.12 40.41
CA VAL A 84 43.93 22.78 40.93
C VAL A 84 43.24 21.90 39.87
N THR A 85 42.44 22.49 38.98
CA THR A 85 41.69 21.76 37.95
C THR A 85 42.62 21.15 36.90
N GLU A 86 43.65 21.89 36.50
CA GLU A 86 44.67 21.39 35.56
C GLU A 86 45.47 20.21 36.16
N SER A 87 45.75 20.27 37.47
CA SER A 87 46.50 19.22 38.18
C SER A 87 45.69 17.94 38.35
N VAL A 88 44.38 18.05 38.56
CA VAL A 88 43.45 16.89 38.61
C VAL A 88 43.35 16.22 37.24
N ALA A 89 43.19 16.99 36.16
CA ALA A 89 43.08 16.45 34.80
C ALA A 89 44.33 15.67 34.37
N ALA A 90 45.53 16.14 34.74
CA ALA A 90 46.78 15.44 34.46
C ALA A 90 46.93 14.12 35.23
N ALA A 91 46.41 14.06 36.46
CA ALA A 91 46.40 12.85 37.28
C ALA A 91 45.43 11.79 36.73
N GLU A 92 44.21 12.19 36.35
CA GLU A 92 43.22 11.29 35.75
C GLU A 92 43.70 10.68 34.42
N ALA A 93 44.32 11.48 33.56
CA ALA A 93 44.89 11.00 32.30
C ALA A 93 46.02 9.98 32.51
N SER A 94 46.76 10.09 33.61
CA SER A 94 47.83 9.15 33.96
C SER A 94 47.27 7.85 34.54
N ALA A 95 46.22 7.93 35.36
CA ALA A 95 45.51 6.77 35.89
C ALA A 95 44.92 5.90 34.76
N ASN A 96 44.22 6.51 33.80
CA ASN A 96 43.61 5.78 32.67
C ASN A 96 44.64 5.03 31.82
N ARG A 97 45.83 5.62 31.60
CA ARG A 97 46.91 4.96 30.85
C ARG A 97 47.49 3.77 31.62
N ALA A 98 47.63 3.88 32.94
CA ALA A 98 48.13 2.80 33.78
C ALA A 98 47.15 1.62 33.84
N GLU A 99 45.84 1.89 33.95
CA GLU A 99 44.80 0.86 33.94
C GLU A 99 44.73 0.11 32.60
N THR A 100 44.77 0.84 31.48
CA THR A 100 44.79 0.22 30.14
C THR A 100 46.02 -0.67 29.94
N ALA A 101 47.20 -0.24 30.42
CA ALA A 101 48.42 -1.02 30.32
C ALA A 101 48.40 -2.28 31.20
N ARG A 102 47.79 -2.20 32.40
CA ARG A 102 47.59 -3.35 33.29
C ARG A 102 46.68 -4.39 32.63
N ASP A 103 45.54 -3.97 32.09
CA ASP A 103 44.53 -4.90 31.56
C ASP A 103 45.06 -5.65 30.32
N VAL A 104 45.89 -5.01 29.48
CA VAL A 104 46.57 -5.66 28.35
C VAL A 104 47.65 -6.66 28.80
N ALA A 105 48.37 -6.35 29.88
CA ALA A 105 49.39 -7.24 30.43
C ALA A 105 48.77 -8.49 31.11
N GLU A 106 47.65 -8.32 31.82
CA GLU A 106 46.93 -9.43 32.46
C GLU A 106 46.29 -10.38 31.43
N MET A 107 45.81 -9.86 30.30
CA MET A 107 45.19 -10.68 29.24
C MET A 107 46.20 -11.57 28.48
N SER A 108 47.50 -11.26 28.55
CA SER A 108 48.58 -12.06 27.94
C SER A 108 49.33 -12.95 28.95
N ALA A 109 49.10 -12.76 30.24
CA ALA A 109 49.74 -13.53 31.30
C ALA A 109 49.13 -14.95 31.36
N GLY A 110 49.90 -15.95 30.94
CA GLY A 110 49.49 -17.36 31.00
C GLY A 110 49.16 -18.01 29.66
N VAL A 111 49.31 -17.31 28.52
CA VAL A 111 49.24 -17.91 27.18
C VAL A 111 50.65 -18.11 26.63
N PHE A 112 50.99 -19.34 26.26
CA PHE A 112 52.33 -19.72 25.77
C PHE A 112 52.26 -20.30 24.37
N PRO A 113 53.29 -20.11 23.53
CA PRO A 113 53.27 -20.56 22.14
C PRO A 113 53.27 -22.09 21.99
N THR A 114 53.77 -22.81 23.01
CA THR A 114 53.82 -24.28 23.02
C THR A 114 53.62 -24.81 24.44
N ILE A 115 53.22 -26.07 24.56
CA ILE A 115 53.07 -26.77 25.85
C ILE A 115 54.40 -26.76 26.63
N ALA A 116 55.52 -27.00 25.95
CA ALA A 116 56.85 -27.00 26.57
C ALA A 116 57.22 -25.63 27.17
N ALA A 117 56.91 -24.53 26.49
CA ALA A 117 57.13 -23.18 27.01
C ALA A 117 56.22 -22.90 28.23
N GLY A 118 54.98 -23.36 28.19
CA GLY A 118 54.04 -23.24 29.30
C GLY A 118 54.47 -24.03 30.54
N LEU A 119 54.93 -25.27 30.38
CA LEU A 119 55.46 -26.09 31.49
C LEU A 119 56.71 -25.48 32.13
N ALA A 120 57.60 -24.90 31.32
CA ALA A 120 58.83 -24.27 31.82
C ALA A 120 58.56 -22.98 32.60
N ALA A 121 57.55 -22.21 32.19
CA ALA A 121 57.25 -20.90 32.76
C ALA A 121 56.13 -20.91 33.82
N THR A 122 55.43 -22.02 34.00
CA THR A 122 54.29 -22.16 34.92
C THR A 122 54.64 -23.06 36.09
N ALA A 123 54.43 -22.56 37.31
CA ALA A 123 54.69 -23.32 38.53
C ALA A 123 53.87 -24.61 38.63
N LEU A 124 54.37 -25.57 39.42
CA LEU A 124 53.65 -26.81 39.71
C LEU A 124 52.24 -26.52 40.25
N ASN A 125 51.27 -27.28 39.76
CA ASN A 125 49.83 -27.19 40.00
C ASN A 125 49.14 -25.91 39.51
N HIS A 126 49.83 -25.03 38.77
CA HIS A 126 49.23 -23.85 38.16
C HIS A 126 48.82 -24.12 36.70
N TYR A 127 47.91 -23.27 36.20
CA TYR A 127 47.35 -23.39 34.86
C TYR A 127 48.07 -22.51 33.85
N PHE A 128 48.12 -22.97 32.61
CA PHE A 128 48.57 -22.21 31.45
C PHE A 128 47.75 -22.58 30.22
N SER A 129 47.72 -21.71 29.22
CA SER A 129 47.00 -21.94 27.96
C SER A 129 47.94 -21.94 26.77
N VAL A 130 47.60 -22.71 25.74
CA VAL A 130 48.31 -22.74 24.46
C VAL A 130 47.31 -22.55 23.32
N PRO A 131 47.64 -21.77 22.26
CA PRO A 131 46.83 -21.69 21.05
C PRO A 131 46.56 -23.07 20.45
N SER A 132 45.30 -23.37 20.12
CA SER A 132 44.97 -24.60 19.41
C SER A 132 45.38 -24.51 17.94
N ALA A 133 45.77 -25.63 17.33
CA ALA A 133 46.02 -25.73 15.89
C ALA A 133 44.71 -25.90 15.10
N GLU A 134 43.61 -26.24 15.78
CA GLU A 134 42.31 -26.49 15.15
C GLU A 134 41.50 -25.21 14.95
N SER A 135 40.91 -25.05 13.77
CA SER A 135 40.20 -23.80 13.40
C SER A 135 38.94 -23.48 14.24
N ASN A 136 38.37 -24.48 14.91
CA ASN A 136 37.19 -24.38 15.78
C ASN A 136 37.56 -24.13 17.26
N GLU A 137 38.84 -24.08 17.60
CA GLU A 137 39.32 -23.89 18.97
C GLU A 137 40.24 -22.66 19.04
N TYR A 138 40.20 -21.93 20.15
CA TYR A 138 41.02 -20.75 20.34
C TYR A 138 42.22 -21.04 21.25
N LEU A 139 41.96 -21.57 22.44
CA LEU A 139 42.97 -21.89 23.45
C LEU A 139 42.65 -23.25 24.08
N ILE A 140 43.70 -23.97 24.47
CA ILE A 140 43.61 -25.17 25.30
C ILE A 140 44.23 -24.86 26.64
N LEU A 141 43.48 -25.08 27.73
CA LEU A 141 43.92 -24.90 29.10
C LEU A 141 44.57 -26.19 29.60
N TYR A 142 45.81 -26.07 30.09
CA TYR A 142 46.59 -27.13 30.71
C TYR A 142 46.87 -26.79 32.18
N GLN A 143 47.11 -27.82 32.99
CA GLN A 143 47.69 -27.73 34.33
C GLN A 143 49.06 -28.40 34.33
N ASN A 144 50.08 -27.74 34.90
CA ASN A 144 51.38 -28.36 35.11
C ASN A 144 51.33 -29.26 36.36
N VAL A 145 51.39 -30.57 36.19
CA VAL A 145 51.39 -31.54 37.30
C VAL A 145 52.66 -32.37 37.24
N ALA A 146 53.49 -32.25 38.28
CA ALA A 146 54.78 -32.94 38.41
C ALA A 146 55.73 -32.73 37.20
N GLY A 147 55.63 -31.60 36.49
CA GLY A 147 56.45 -31.31 35.31
C GLY A 147 55.90 -31.86 34.00
N GLY A 148 54.72 -32.49 34.02
CA GLY A 148 53.96 -32.89 32.83
C GLY A 148 52.67 -32.08 32.65
N GLU A 149 52.14 -32.05 31.44
CA GLU A 149 50.88 -31.37 31.11
C GLU A 149 49.67 -32.27 31.34
N ILE A 150 48.62 -31.71 31.94
CA ILE A 150 47.27 -32.30 31.94
C ILE A 150 46.32 -31.31 31.27
N GLU A 151 45.63 -31.74 30.22
CA GLU A 151 44.61 -30.93 29.56
C GLU A 151 43.35 -30.84 30.43
N ILE A 152 42.83 -29.62 30.60
CA ILE A 152 41.68 -29.33 31.47
C ILE A 152 40.44 -29.00 30.64
N LYS A 153 40.55 -28.04 29.72
CA LYS A 153 39.44 -27.56 28.88
C LYS A 153 39.94 -26.98 27.57
N ARG A 154 39.07 -27.00 26.56
CA ARG A 154 39.25 -26.32 25.28
C ARG A 154 38.26 -25.17 25.15
N PHE A 155 38.74 -24.01 24.72
CA PHE A 155 37.91 -22.84 24.49
C PHE A 155 37.53 -22.76 23.00
N PRO A 156 36.23 -22.57 22.67
CA PRO A 156 35.81 -22.48 21.27
C PRO A 156 36.34 -21.20 20.63
N SER A 157 36.65 -21.27 19.33
CA SER A 157 36.96 -20.08 18.53
C SER A 157 35.70 -19.31 18.16
N THR A 158 35.85 -18.04 17.75
CA THR A 158 34.75 -17.24 17.18
C THR A 158 34.09 -17.95 16.00
N LYS A 159 34.87 -18.75 15.23
CA LYS A 159 34.35 -19.58 14.16
C LYS A 159 33.43 -20.69 14.70
N ALA A 160 33.82 -21.42 15.74
CA ALA A 160 32.97 -22.44 16.35
C ALA A 160 31.68 -21.85 16.93
N VAL A 161 31.77 -20.70 17.60
CA VAL A 161 30.59 -20.00 18.13
C VAL A 161 29.68 -19.52 16.98
N SER A 162 30.26 -19.01 15.89
CA SER A 162 29.51 -18.60 14.69
C SER A 162 28.85 -19.79 13.97
N ASP A 163 29.53 -20.93 13.90
CA ASP A 163 29.01 -22.13 13.24
C ASP A 163 27.85 -22.74 14.08
N ILE A 164 27.96 -22.75 15.41
CA ILE A 164 26.85 -23.10 16.31
C ILE A 164 25.68 -22.12 16.16
N ARG A 165 25.96 -20.81 16.08
CA ARG A 165 24.92 -19.79 15.87
C ARG A 165 24.17 -19.99 14.56
N LYS A 166 24.89 -20.28 13.46
CA LYS A 166 24.26 -20.64 12.18
C LYS A 166 23.36 -21.88 12.30
N LEU A 167 23.79 -22.88 13.07
CA LEU A 167 22.98 -24.09 13.29
C LEU A 167 21.70 -23.78 14.09
N ILE A 168 21.80 -22.94 15.13
CA ILE A 168 20.65 -22.46 15.93
C ILE A 168 19.71 -21.61 15.09
N ASP A 169 20.25 -20.71 14.26
CA ASP A 169 19.47 -19.85 13.37
C ASP A 169 18.70 -20.70 12.32
N VAL A 170 19.30 -21.78 11.81
CA VAL A 170 18.61 -22.74 10.92
C VAL A 170 17.46 -23.47 11.64
N VAL A 171 17.63 -23.86 12.91
CA VAL A 171 16.56 -24.48 13.71
C VAL A 171 15.45 -23.47 14.02
N ALA A 172 15.79 -22.22 14.31
CA ALA A 172 14.82 -21.15 14.55
C ALA A 172 14.04 -20.74 13.28
N LEU A 173 14.63 -20.85 12.09
CA LEU A 173 13.98 -20.51 10.81
C LEU A 173 12.98 -21.56 10.32
N ASN A 174 13.00 -22.77 10.88
CA ASN A 174 12.11 -23.89 10.53
C ASN A 174 10.91 -24.05 11.49
N SER A 175 10.65 -23.08 12.37
CA SER A 175 9.57 -23.13 13.38
C SER A 175 8.14 -23.08 12.83
N ASP A 176 7.97 -22.74 11.55
CA ASP A 176 6.65 -22.45 10.94
C ASP A 176 6.14 -23.58 10.01
N GLY A 177 6.52 -24.83 10.29
CA GLY A 177 6.14 -25.98 9.45
C GLY A 177 6.95 -26.10 8.15
N ALA A 178 8.10 -25.43 8.06
CA ALA A 178 9.04 -25.62 6.95
C ALA A 178 9.82 -26.93 7.14
N ALA A 179 9.79 -27.83 6.14
CA ALA A 179 10.69 -28.97 6.07
C ALA A 179 12.13 -28.52 5.77
N HIS A 180 12.30 -27.48 4.96
CA HIS A 180 13.60 -26.92 4.63
C HIS A 180 13.50 -25.44 4.25
N SER A 181 14.48 -24.62 4.62
CA SER A 181 14.57 -23.21 4.24
C SER A 181 15.85 -22.98 3.44
N PHE A 182 15.73 -22.36 2.26
CA PHE A 182 16.84 -21.96 1.40
C PHE A 182 17.22 -20.52 1.72
N VAL A 183 18.49 -20.29 2.08
CA VAL A 183 19.00 -18.97 2.44
C VAL A 183 20.10 -18.52 1.47
N ASP A 184 20.24 -17.21 1.28
CA ASP A 184 21.35 -16.64 0.53
C ASP A 184 22.65 -16.57 1.37
N GLN A 185 23.73 -16.08 0.78
CA GLN A 185 25.04 -15.93 1.44
C GLN A 185 25.03 -14.95 2.63
N LEU A 186 23.99 -14.14 2.75
CA LEU A 186 23.79 -13.16 3.83
C LEU A 186 22.80 -13.66 4.89
N GLY A 187 22.23 -14.86 4.72
CA GLY A 187 21.31 -15.49 5.66
C GLY A 187 19.83 -15.16 5.48
N PHE A 188 19.43 -14.48 4.39
CA PHE A 188 18.02 -14.22 4.11
C PHE A 188 17.35 -15.42 3.48
N VAL A 189 16.15 -15.77 3.95
CA VAL A 189 15.33 -16.83 3.34
C VAL A 189 14.84 -16.38 1.97
N ILE A 190 15.24 -17.11 0.94
CA ILE A 190 14.85 -16.87 -0.45
C ILE A 190 13.80 -17.87 -0.94
N ALA A 191 13.74 -19.05 -0.33
CA ALA A 191 12.67 -20.02 -0.52
C ALA A 191 12.48 -20.93 0.70
N LYS A 192 11.31 -21.57 0.81
CA LYS A 192 10.97 -22.58 1.83
C LYS A 192 10.27 -23.77 1.18
N LEU A 193 10.71 -24.97 1.50
CA LEU A 193 9.94 -26.19 1.31
C LEU A 193 9.19 -26.48 2.61
N MET A 194 7.87 -26.57 2.53
CA MET A 194 6.98 -26.82 3.65
C MET A 194 6.84 -28.33 3.89
N SER A 195 6.51 -28.73 5.11
CA SER A 195 6.34 -30.15 5.49
C SER A 195 5.16 -30.84 4.80
N ASN A 196 4.21 -30.08 4.28
CA ASN A 196 3.10 -30.55 3.45
C ASN A 196 3.46 -30.68 1.96
N GLY A 197 4.71 -30.37 1.57
CA GLY A 197 5.19 -30.45 0.18
C GLY A 197 5.10 -29.14 -0.62
N ASP A 198 4.52 -28.07 -0.06
CA ASP A 198 4.46 -26.77 -0.73
C ASP A 198 5.85 -26.15 -0.86
N PHE A 199 6.16 -25.52 -2.00
CA PHE A 199 7.41 -24.80 -2.22
C PHE A 199 7.11 -23.31 -2.40
N ASN A 200 7.66 -22.48 -1.52
CA ASN A 200 7.45 -21.04 -1.49
C ASN A 200 8.77 -20.31 -1.76
N ALA A 201 8.92 -19.69 -2.92
CA ALA A 201 10.05 -18.82 -3.24
C ALA A 201 9.61 -17.37 -3.42
N ARG A 202 10.55 -16.43 -3.41
CA ARG A 202 10.28 -15.03 -3.76
C ARG A 202 9.77 -14.93 -5.21
N GLY A 203 8.45 -14.82 -5.36
CA GLY A 203 7.76 -14.61 -6.62
C GLY A 203 7.27 -15.87 -7.34
N LEU A 204 7.37 -17.03 -6.70
CA LEU A 204 6.84 -18.29 -7.21
C LEU A 204 6.39 -19.16 -6.01
N GLY A 205 5.13 -19.59 -5.99
CA GLY A 205 4.63 -20.53 -4.98
C GLY A 205 3.99 -21.74 -5.63
N THR A 206 4.24 -22.94 -5.10
CA THR A 206 3.49 -24.14 -5.47
C THR A 206 2.62 -24.59 -4.31
N PHE A 207 1.32 -24.79 -4.56
CA PHE A 207 0.34 -25.15 -3.53
C PHE A 207 -0.38 -26.43 -3.92
N GLY A 208 -0.39 -27.42 -3.02
CA GLY A 208 -1.31 -28.56 -3.14
C GLY A 208 -2.75 -28.11 -2.91
N ARG A 209 -3.63 -28.26 -3.89
CA ARG A 209 -5.07 -27.91 -3.78
C ARG A 209 -5.94 -29.02 -4.36
N GLY A 210 -6.71 -29.67 -3.49
CA GLY A 210 -7.71 -30.67 -3.86
C GLY A 210 -7.08 -31.86 -4.60
N ASP A 211 -7.32 -31.91 -5.90
CA ASP A 211 -6.91 -32.95 -6.85
C ASP A 211 -5.60 -32.65 -7.59
N GLY A 212 -4.93 -31.54 -7.27
CA GLY A 212 -3.80 -31.06 -8.06
C GLY A 212 -2.86 -30.09 -7.36
N MET A 213 -1.99 -29.48 -8.16
CA MET A 213 -0.97 -28.52 -7.76
C MET A 213 -1.16 -27.20 -8.53
N GLU A 214 -1.12 -26.08 -7.81
CA GLU A 214 -1.18 -24.73 -8.37
C GLU A 214 0.20 -24.07 -8.30
N ILE A 215 0.55 -23.30 -9.33
CA ILE A 215 1.76 -22.48 -9.42
C ILE A 215 1.32 -21.03 -9.48
N ASN A 216 1.77 -20.21 -8.53
CA ASN A 216 1.36 -18.81 -8.41
C ASN A 216 2.52 -17.85 -8.63
N ASP A 217 2.23 -16.65 -9.12
CA ASP A 217 3.18 -15.53 -9.23
C ASP A 217 3.36 -14.74 -7.91
N LYS A 218 4.15 -13.67 -7.96
CA LYS A 218 4.46 -12.80 -6.82
C LYS A 218 3.27 -12.04 -6.24
N GLN A 219 2.13 -12.01 -6.93
CA GLN A 219 0.87 -11.42 -6.48
C GLN A 219 -0.16 -12.49 -6.09
N GLY A 220 0.21 -13.78 -6.10
CA GLY A 220 -0.67 -14.88 -5.74
C GLY A 220 -1.58 -15.36 -6.87
N PHE A 221 -1.36 -14.95 -8.12
CA PHE A 221 -2.15 -15.43 -9.26
C PHE A 221 -1.64 -16.79 -9.73
N THR A 222 -2.55 -17.75 -9.89
CA THR A 222 -2.25 -19.04 -10.50
C THR A 222 -1.91 -18.89 -11.97
N VAL A 223 -0.62 -18.98 -12.28
CA VAL A 223 -0.09 -18.97 -13.66
C VAL A 223 -0.20 -20.35 -14.30
N ALA A 224 -0.25 -21.41 -13.49
CA ALA A 224 -0.53 -22.76 -13.94
C ALA A 224 -1.17 -23.61 -12.83
N ARG A 225 -2.03 -24.54 -13.21
CA ARG A 225 -2.59 -25.59 -12.37
C ARG A 225 -2.44 -26.93 -13.07
N ILE A 226 -2.14 -27.98 -12.33
CA ILE A 226 -2.14 -29.35 -12.83
C ILE A 226 -3.00 -30.18 -11.88
N GLY A 227 -4.21 -30.55 -12.32
CA GLY A 227 -5.20 -31.32 -11.55
C GLY A 227 -5.97 -32.29 -12.44
N ALA A 228 -6.56 -33.31 -11.81
CA ALA A 228 -7.38 -34.35 -12.46
C ALA A 228 -8.72 -33.82 -13.00
N ASP A 229 -9.33 -32.88 -12.28
CA ASP A 229 -10.58 -32.20 -12.63
C ASP A 229 -10.31 -31.02 -13.58
N GLU A 230 -9.17 -30.35 -13.42
CA GLU A 230 -8.78 -29.22 -14.27
C GLU A 230 -7.26 -28.96 -14.22
N SER A 231 -6.66 -28.81 -15.40
CA SER A 231 -5.30 -28.32 -15.59
C SER A 231 -5.33 -27.03 -16.41
N MET A 232 -4.53 -26.03 -16.04
CA MET A 232 -4.40 -24.76 -16.75
C MET A 232 -2.92 -24.41 -16.93
N ILE A 233 -2.48 -24.09 -18.14
CA ILE A 233 -1.11 -23.60 -18.38
C ILE A 233 -1.18 -22.46 -19.38
N SER A 234 -0.71 -21.27 -18.98
CA SER A 234 -0.60 -20.10 -19.87
C SER A 234 -1.90 -19.77 -20.61
N GLY A 235 -3.03 -19.86 -19.90
CA GLY A 235 -4.37 -19.59 -20.44
C GLY A 235 -5.04 -20.77 -21.16
N LEU A 236 -4.32 -21.87 -21.44
CA LEU A 236 -4.91 -23.09 -21.99
C LEU A 236 -5.49 -23.93 -20.85
N ARG A 237 -6.79 -24.25 -20.90
CA ARG A 237 -7.51 -25.01 -19.86
C ARG A 237 -7.85 -26.40 -20.37
N MET A 238 -7.57 -27.43 -19.60
CA MET A 238 -7.83 -28.84 -19.90
C MET A 238 -8.68 -29.43 -18.80
N ARG A 239 -9.81 -30.05 -19.13
CA ARG A 239 -10.70 -30.68 -18.13
C ARG A 239 -11.45 -31.88 -18.69
N PRO A 240 -11.93 -32.82 -17.84
CA PRO A 240 -12.89 -33.83 -18.25
C PRO A 240 -14.16 -33.18 -18.82
N SER A 241 -14.67 -33.69 -19.92
CA SER A 241 -15.92 -33.20 -20.52
C SER A 241 -17.14 -33.94 -19.97
N LEU A 242 -18.35 -33.39 -20.16
CA LEU A 242 -19.62 -34.06 -19.78
C LEU A 242 -19.87 -35.38 -20.54
N ASN A 243 -19.20 -35.58 -21.69
CA ASN A 243 -19.12 -36.85 -22.40
C ASN A 243 -17.76 -37.51 -22.13
N PRO A 244 -17.60 -38.85 -22.27
CA PRO A 244 -16.31 -39.52 -22.03
C PRO A 244 -15.18 -38.89 -22.86
N GLY A 245 -14.27 -38.15 -22.23
CA GLY A 245 -13.20 -37.44 -22.93
C GLY A 245 -12.62 -36.23 -22.19
N VAL A 246 -11.61 -35.61 -22.79
CA VAL A 246 -10.92 -34.39 -22.31
C VAL A 246 -11.20 -33.25 -23.30
N GLU A 247 -11.56 -32.08 -22.78
CA GLU A 247 -11.66 -30.85 -23.58
C GLU A 247 -10.54 -29.87 -23.24
N ILE A 248 -10.00 -29.24 -24.29
CA ILE A 248 -9.01 -28.18 -24.24
C ILE A 248 -9.68 -26.88 -24.65
N GLN A 249 -9.55 -25.85 -23.82
CA GLN A 249 -10.07 -24.51 -24.03
C GLN A 249 -8.97 -23.47 -24.04
N ASP A 250 -9.19 -22.35 -24.70
CA ASP A 250 -8.36 -21.16 -24.53
C ASP A 250 -8.72 -20.36 -23.26
N GLN A 251 -8.05 -19.23 -23.06
CA GLN A 251 -8.25 -18.35 -21.91
C GLN A 251 -9.63 -17.66 -21.90
N HIS A 252 -10.37 -17.77 -23.00
CA HIS A 252 -11.70 -17.18 -23.22
C HIS A 252 -12.81 -18.26 -23.27
N GLY A 253 -12.50 -19.50 -22.87
CA GLY A 253 -13.44 -20.61 -22.77
C GLY A 253 -13.83 -21.26 -24.11
N PHE A 254 -13.16 -20.92 -25.22
CA PHE A 254 -13.41 -21.58 -26.50
C PHE A 254 -12.77 -22.96 -26.52
N ILE A 255 -13.57 -23.99 -26.81
CA ILE A 255 -13.06 -25.35 -27.01
C ILE A 255 -12.19 -25.37 -28.28
N LEU A 256 -10.87 -25.49 -28.07
CA LEU A 256 -9.87 -25.65 -29.11
C LEU A 256 -9.85 -27.10 -29.63
N ALA A 257 -10.02 -28.07 -28.73
CA ALA A 257 -10.05 -29.48 -29.08
C ALA A 257 -10.84 -30.30 -28.06
N ARG A 258 -11.44 -31.41 -28.52
CA ARG A 258 -11.97 -32.46 -27.65
C ARG A 258 -11.43 -33.82 -28.09
N PHE A 259 -11.02 -34.60 -27.12
CA PHE A 259 -10.56 -35.98 -27.29
C PHE A 259 -11.56 -36.90 -26.60
N ASP A 260 -12.21 -37.78 -27.34
CA ASP A 260 -13.01 -38.87 -26.78
C ASP A 260 -12.46 -40.23 -27.25
N ALA A 261 -13.04 -41.33 -26.76
CA ALA A 261 -12.59 -42.69 -27.09
C ALA A 261 -12.74 -43.06 -28.59
N THR A 262 -13.38 -42.21 -29.41
CA THR A 262 -13.82 -42.51 -30.76
C THR A 262 -13.48 -41.44 -31.81
N SER A 263 -13.09 -40.22 -31.42
CA SER A 263 -12.82 -39.11 -32.34
C SER A 263 -11.93 -38.00 -31.76
N ILE A 264 -11.20 -37.32 -32.65
CA ILE A 264 -10.56 -36.02 -32.40
C ILE A 264 -11.44 -34.97 -33.07
N MET A 265 -12.23 -34.24 -32.29
CA MET A 265 -12.96 -33.08 -32.79
C MET A 265 -12.11 -31.83 -32.58
N THR A 266 -11.35 -31.44 -33.61
CA THR A 266 -10.79 -30.09 -33.69
C THR A 266 -11.86 -29.20 -34.31
N LYS A 267 -12.26 -28.12 -33.63
CA LYS A 267 -12.89 -27.02 -34.36
C LYS A 267 -11.78 -26.44 -35.23
N ALA A 268 -11.79 -26.74 -36.53
CA ALA A 268 -11.11 -25.88 -37.48
C ALA A 268 -11.63 -24.47 -37.20
N ALA A 269 -10.74 -23.55 -36.80
CA ALA A 269 -11.04 -22.13 -36.79
C ALA A 269 -11.73 -21.84 -38.11
N ALA A 270 -12.92 -21.22 -38.07
CA ALA A 270 -13.59 -20.81 -39.28
C ALA A 270 -12.56 -20.00 -40.08
N ALA A 271 -12.16 -20.53 -41.24
CA ALA A 271 -11.41 -19.76 -42.21
C ALA A 271 -12.29 -18.53 -42.52
N ASN A 272 -11.80 -17.35 -42.15
CA ASN A 272 -12.44 -16.02 -42.16
C ASN A 272 -12.80 -15.40 -40.80
N GLU A 273 -12.11 -15.74 -39.71
CA GLU A 273 -11.84 -14.69 -38.72
C GLU A 273 -10.51 -14.03 -39.10
N GLU A 274 -10.58 -12.92 -39.85
CA GLU A 274 -9.48 -11.95 -39.83
C GLU A 274 -9.10 -11.76 -38.36
N LEU A 275 -7.80 -11.81 -38.04
CA LEU A 275 -7.32 -11.32 -36.75
C LEU A 275 -7.88 -9.90 -36.63
N ALA A 276 -8.93 -9.75 -35.83
CA ALA A 276 -9.52 -8.44 -35.60
C ALA A 276 -8.37 -7.54 -35.15
N GLU A 277 -8.15 -6.43 -35.86
CA GLU A 277 -7.15 -5.44 -35.45
C GLU A 277 -7.33 -5.19 -33.95
N SER A 278 -6.24 -5.29 -33.19
CA SER A 278 -6.26 -5.15 -31.75
C SER A 278 -6.89 -3.80 -31.40
N LEU A 279 -8.03 -3.81 -30.72
CA LEU A 279 -8.71 -2.59 -30.30
C LEU A 279 -7.80 -1.78 -29.37
N GLU A 280 -7.55 -0.52 -29.72
CA GLU A 280 -6.68 0.36 -28.95
C GLU A 280 -7.46 1.10 -27.85
N LEU A 281 -6.82 1.33 -26.70
CA LEU A 281 -7.35 2.23 -25.68
C LEU A 281 -7.03 3.68 -26.04
N ASP A 282 -7.83 4.59 -25.49
CA ASP A 282 -7.65 6.04 -25.64
C ASP A 282 -7.71 6.53 -27.10
N GLN A 283 -8.47 5.85 -27.95
CA GLN A 283 -8.71 6.21 -29.36
C GLN A 283 -10.19 6.51 -29.63
N GLN A 284 -10.94 6.95 -28.61
CA GLN A 284 -12.35 7.30 -28.78
C GLN A 284 -12.52 8.39 -29.84
N GLN A 285 -13.52 8.19 -30.69
CA GLN A 285 -13.85 9.11 -31.78
C GLN A 285 -15.13 9.87 -31.45
N ASN A 286 -15.13 11.16 -31.78
CA ASN A 286 -16.30 12.02 -31.62
C ASN A 286 -17.32 11.75 -32.74
N THR A 287 -18.08 10.65 -32.62
CA THR A 287 -19.19 10.31 -33.53
C THR A 287 -20.45 11.13 -33.22
N ASP A 288 -21.38 11.19 -34.18
CA ASP A 288 -22.67 11.89 -34.02
C ASP A 288 -23.47 11.34 -32.84
N VAL A 289 -23.43 10.02 -32.63
CA VAL A 289 -24.04 9.33 -31.48
C VAL A 289 -23.00 8.46 -30.77
N LYS A 290 -22.88 8.63 -29.46
CA LYS A 290 -21.93 7.89 -28.60
C LYS A 290 -22.73 7.03 -27.62
N GLN A 291 -22.76 5.72 -27.81
CA GLN A 291 -23.51 4.83 -26.93
C GLN A 291 -22.73 4.53 -25.64
N VAL A 292 -23.45 4.60 -24.52
CA VAL A 292 -23.01 4.09 -23.22
C VAL A 292 -23.98 3.00 -22.77
N LEU A 293 -23.44 1.82 -22.53
CA LEU A 293 -24.24 0.62 -22.30
C LEU A 293 -24.15 0.18 -20.85
N CYS A 294 -25.25 0.36 -20.12
CA CYS A 294 -25.38 0.06 -18.70
C CYS A 294 -25.83 -1.40 -18.50
N TYR A 295 -24.95 -2.24 -17.95
CA TYR A 295 -25.23 -3.67 -17.82
C TYR A 295 -25.06 -4.17 -16.39
N GLY A 296 -25.80 -5.23 -16.04
CA GLY A 296 -25.79 -5.77 -14.68
C GLY A 296 -27.16 -6.24 -14.24
N GLN A 297 -27.42 -6.17 -12.93
CA GLN A 297 -28.65 -6.65 -12.31
C GLN A 297 -29.55 -5.52 -11.77
N SER A 298 -30.26 -5.78 -10.68
CA SER A 298 -31.35 -4.95 -10.16
C SER A 298 -30.95 -3.49 -9.86
N LEU A 299 -29.73 -3.23 -9.37
CA LEU A 299 -29.26 -1.85 -9.17
C LEU A 299 -29.09 -1.08 -10.48
N GLU A 300 -28.52 -1.72 -11.50
CA GLU A 300 -28.38 -1.12 -12.84
C GLU A 300 -29.75 -0.84 -13.48
N ARG A 301 -30.77 -1.63 -13.10
CA ARG A 301 -32.15 -1.52 -13.59
C ARG A 301 -33.00 -0.48 -12.84
N GLY A 302 -32.53 0.03 -11.70
CA GLY A 302 -33.29 0.95 -10.85
C GLY A 302 -34.43 0.27 -10.07
N VAL A 303 -34.28 -1.01 -9.70
CA VAL A 303 -35.27 -1.69 -8.83
C VAL A 303 -35.34 -0.96 -7.49
N GLN A 304 -36.55 -0.68 -6.99
CA GLN A 304 -36.85 0.15 -5.80
C GLN A 304 -36.39 1.62 -5.86
N SER A 305 -35.74 2.05 -6.94
CA SER A 305 -35.33 3.44 -7.16
C SER A 305 -36.52 4.30 -7.58
N LEU A 306 -37.59 4.29 -6.78
CA LEU A 306 -38.93 4.77 -7.14
C LEU A 306 -39.22 6.16 -6.55
N PRO A 307 -39.93 7.04 -7.27
CA PRO A 307 -40.15 7.00 -8.72
C PRO A 307 -38.90 7.42 -9.51
N ALA A 308 -38.92 7.27 -10.83
CA ALA A 308 -37.98 7.95 -11.73
C ALA A 308 -38.02 9.48 -11.52
N ILE A 309 -36.85 10.10 -11.51
CA ILE A 309 -36.67 11.54 -11.23
C ILE A 309 -36.10 12.30 -12.43
N SER A 310 -35.35 11.64 -13.31
CA SER A 310 -34.83 12.24 -14.55
C SER A 310 -35.88 12.24 -15.67
N THR A 311 -37.01 12.94 -15.46
CA THR A 311 -38.18 12.92 -16.36
C THR A 311 -38.18 14.04 -17.41
N THR A 312 -37.19 14.91 -17.38
CA THR A 312 -36.96 15.97 -18.37
C THR A 312 -35.60 15.77 -19.02
N GLN A 313 -35.47 16.21 -20.27
CA GLN A 313 -34.22 16.10 -21.03
C GLN A 313 -33.44 17.43 -20.94
N PRO A 314 -32.37 17.54 -20.14
CA PRO A 314 -31.59 18.79 -20.02
C PRO A 314 -30.59 19.00 -21.16
N TYR A 315 -30.24 17.95 -21.90
CA TYR A 315 -29.24 17.95 -22.98
C TYR A 315 -29.78 17.20 -24.22
N PHE A 316 -28.93 16.91 -25.20
CA PHE A 316 -29.32 16.24 -26.44
C PHE A 316 -29.22 14.69 -26.38
N ASN A 317 -29.05 14.12 -25.18
CA ASN A 317 -28.89 12.68 -24.99
C ASN A 317 -30.12 11.89 -25.43
N LEU A 318 -29.91 10.69 -25.94
CA LEU A 318 -30.93 9.86 -26.60
C LEU A 318 -31.13 8.52 -25.89
N MET A 319 -32.29 7.92 -26.13
CA MET A 319 -32.58 6.52 -25.90
C MET A 319 -33.41 5.98 -27.08
N ILE A 320 -33.55 4.65 -27.19
CA ILE A 320 -34.51 4.07 -28.15
C ILE A 320 -35.96 4.34 -27.70
N ALA A 321 -36.91 4.26 -28.62
CA ALA A 321 -38.32 4.57 -28.37
C ALA A 321 -38.94 3.81 -27.19
N SER A 322 -38.53 2.55 -26.96
CA SER A 322 -38.95 1.77 -25.78
C SER A 322 -38.28 2.15 -24.46
N GLY A 323 -37.47 3.21 -24.45
CA GLY A 323 -36.72 3.69 -23.31
C GLY A 323 -35.43 2.91 -23.07
N VAL A 324 -34.76 3.20 -21.95
CA VAL A 324 -33.44 2.61 -21.65
C VAL A 324 -33.51 1.14 -21.24
N LYS A 325 -34.67 0.61 -20.88
CA LYS A 325 -34.79 -0.59 -20.04
C LYS A 325 -35.16 -1.86 -20.78
N ILE A 326 -36.02 -1.72 -21.79
CA ILE A 326 -36.69 -2.85 -22.44
C ILE A 326 -35.71 -3.49 -23.41
N ARG A 327 -35.64 -4.83 -23.39
CA ARG A 327 -34.72 -5.60 -24.25
C ARG A 327 -35.42 -6.19 -25.45
N SER A 328 -34.63 -6.53 -26.47
CA SER A 328 -35.13 -7.27 -27.62
C SER A 328 -35.80 -8.59 -27.20
N GLY A 329 -36.95 -8.87 -27.81
CA GLY A 329 -37.81 -10.01 -27.49
C GLY A 329 -38.75 -9.83 -26.30
N GLU A 330 -38.72 -8.67 -25.63
CA GLU A 330 -39.69 -8.35 -24.57
C GLU A 330 -40.88 -7.55 -25.11
N ALA A 331 -42.01 -7.66 -24.40
CA ALA A 331 -43.19 -6.88 -24.72
C ALA A 331 -42.88 -5.37 -24.63
N GLY A 332 -43.21 -4.62 -25.68
CA GLY A 332 -42.99 -3.18 -25.75
C GLY A 332 -41.59 -2.76 -26.21
N TYR A 333 -40.73 -3.70 -26.63
CA TYR A 333 -39.46 -3.34 -27.27
C TYR A 333 -39.69 -2.61 -28.59
N ASP A 334 -39.07 -1.44 -28.74
CA ASP A 334 -39.24 -0.55 -29.89
C ASP A 334 -37.94 0.19 -30.16
N ALA A 335 -37.24 -0.23 -31.20
CA ALA A 335 -36.03 0.39 -31.71
C ALA A 335 -36.27 1.11 -33.06
N SER A 336 -37.50 1.55 -33.32
CA SER A 336 -37.85 2.25 -34.57
C SER A 336 -37.37 3.70 -34.65
N GLY A 337 -37.03 4.31 -33.51
CA GLY A 337 -36.62 5.70 -33.43
C GLY A 337 -35.84 6.04 -32.15
N PHE A 338 -35.11 7.16 -32.21
CA PHE A 338 -34.49 7.77 -31.04
C PHE A 338 -35.45 8.80 -30.45
N VAL A 339 -35.55 8.79 -29.13
CA VAL A 339 -36.32 9.76 -28.34
C VAL A 339 -35.42 10.40 -27.29
N PRO A 340 -35.81 11.56 -26.72
CA PRO A 340 -35.11 12.15 -25.59
C PRO A 340 -34.80 11.15 -24.47
N LEU A 341 -33.56 11.15 -23.97
CA LEU A 341 -33.19 10.36 -22.79
C LEU A 341 -33.92 10.90 -21.55
N VAL A 342 -34.94 10.17 -21.12
CA VAL A 342 -35.67 10.38 -19.87
C VAL A 342 -35.94 9.04 -19.21
N GLU A 343 -35.89 9.00 -17.88
CA GLU A 343 -36.20 7.81 -17.10
C GLU A 343 -37.72 7.66 -16.93
N SER A 344 -38.17 6.41 -16.82
CA SER A 344 -39.58 6.08 -16.60
C SER A 344 -39.74 5.06 -15.49
N THR A 345 -40.87 5.13 -14.78
CA THR A 345 -41.22 4.14 -13.75
C THR A 345 -42.07 3.04 -14.37
N SER A 346 -41.68 1.78 -14.18
CA SER A 346 -42.46 0.61 -14.59
C SER A 346 -42.37 -0.48 -13.53
N GLY A 347 -43.51 -0.85 -12.95
CA GLY A 347 -43.56 -1.81 -11.84
C GLY A 347 -42.68 -1.37 -10.67
N SER A 348 -41.69 -2.20 -10.33
CA SER A 348 -40.71 -1.92 -9.27
C SER A 348 -39.45 -1.20 -9.75
N GLU A 349 -39.33 -0.84 -11.03
CA GLU A 349 -38.14 -0.22 -11.62
C GLU A 349 -38.36 1.27 -11.90
N GLY A 350 -37.63 2.16 -11.20
CA GLY A 350 -37.69 3.61 -11.33
C GLY A 350 -36.39 4.21 -11.89
N GLU A 351 -35.78 5.20 -11.25
CA GLU A 351 -34.55 5.83 -11.74
C GLU A 351 -33.42 4.81 -11.93
N SER A 352 -32.88 4.70 -13.15
CA SER A 352 -31.64 3.96 -13.41
C SER A 352 -30.43 4.90 -13.38
N PRO A 353 -29.19 4.37 -13.28
CA PRO A 353 -27.99 5.21 -13.31
C PRO A 353 -27.73 5.89 -14.66
N VAL A 354 -28.44 5.52 -15.72
CA VAL A 354 -28.18 5.92 -17.11
C VAL A 354 -28.27 7.44 -17.27
N ALA A 355 -29.36 8.06 -16.79
CA ALA A 355 -29.56 9.49 -16.94
C ALA A 355 -28.53 10.31 -16.15
N GLY A 356 -28.23 9.92 -14.90
CA GLY A 356 -27.18 10.54 -14.10
C GLY A 356 -25.80 10.44 -14.76
N LEU A 357 -25.52 9.31 -15.42
CA LEU A 357 -24.28 9.11 -16.17
C LEU A 357 -24.21 10.01 -17.41
N CYS A 358 -25.15 9.85 -18.35
CA CYS A 358 -25.10 10.55 -19.63
C CYS A 358 -25.21 12.07 -19.45
N ASN A 359 -26.13 12.53 -18.61
CA ASN A 359 -26.29 13.97 -18.36
C ASN A 359 -25.09 14.52 -17.55
N GLY A 360 -24.53 13.74 -16.63
CA GLY A 360 -23.37 14.14 -15.84
C GLY A 360 -22.10 14.34 -16.67
N VAL A 361 -21.89 13.53 -17.72
CA VAL A 361 -20.75 13.70 -18.63
C VAL A 361 -20.89 14.98 -19.45
N VAL A 362 -22.06 15.21 -20.06
CA VAL A 362 -22.34 16.42 -20.85
C VAL A 362 -22.23 17.67 -19.97
N ARG A 363 -22.80 17.62 -18.76
CA ARG A 363 -22.73 18.72 -17.79
C ARG A 363 -21.29 19.14 -17.49
N ARG A 364 -20.39 18.18 -17.34
CA ARG A 364 -18.95 18.44 -17.08
C ARG A 364 -18.25 19.01 -18.31
N ALA A 365 -18.52 18.47 -19.50
CA ALA A 365 -17.98 19.04 -20.75
C ALA A 365 -18.42 20.50 -20.95
N VAL A 366 -19.70 20.79 -20.72
CA VAL A 366 -20.24 22.16 -20.81
C VAL A 366 -19.63 23.09 -19.76
N ALA A 367 -19.41 22.60 -18.53
CA ALA A 367 -18.75 23.38 -17.49
C ALA A 367 -17.31 23.77 -17.87
N ASP A 368 -16.64 22.94 -18.68
CA ASP A 368 -15.30 23.20 -19.23
C ASP A 368 -15.33 24.03 -20.54
N GLY A 369 -16.50 24.52 -20.96
CA GLY A 369 -16.67 25.42 -22.10
C GLY A 369 -17.02 24.73 -23.42
N GLU A 370 -17.28 23.42 -23.42
CA GLU A 370 -17.69 22.69 -24.62
C GLU A 370 -19.19 22.87 -24.94
N HIS A 371 -19.59 22.64 -26.18
CA HIS A 371 -21.00 22.74 -26.57
C HIS A 371 -21.74 21.43 -26.31
N ALA A 372 -22.91 21.51 -25.64
CA ALA A 372 -23.73 20.33 -25.35
C ALA A 372 -24.12 19.52 -26.60
N THR A 373 -24.22 20.17 -27.76
CA THR A 373 -24.53 19.54 -29.06
C THR A 373 -23.43 18.60 -29.55
N ASP A 374 -22.20 18.77 -29.08
CA ASP A 374 -21.06 17.93 -29.48
C ASP A 374 -21.05 16.61 -28.69
N TRP A 375 -21.84 16.53 -27.62
CA TRP A 375 -21.86 15.45 -26.64
C TRP A 375 -23.21 14.74 -26.58
N VAL A 376 -23.63 14.15 -27.70
CA VAL A 376 -24.85 13.33 -27.78
C VAL A 376 -24.55 11.89 -27.35
N PHE A 377 -24.95 11.54 -26.13
CA PHE A 377 -24.87 10.17 -25.64
C PHE A 377 -26.19 9.42 -25.85
N LEU A 378 -26.10 8.17 -26.29
CA LEU A 378 -27.21 7.22 -26.28
C LEU A 378 -27.08 6.28 -25.08
N GLY A 379 -28.03 6.37 -24.15
CA GLY A 379 -28.06 5.53 -22.95
C GLY A 379 -28.96 4.31 -23.14
N SER A 380 -28.46 3.14 -22.74
CA SER A 380 -29.29 1.93 -22.59
C SER A 380 -28.89 1.14 -21.35
N ALA A 381 -29.83 0.40 -20.78
CA ALA A 381 -29.70 -0.43 -19.59
C ALA A 381 -30.29 -1.85 -19.74
N PRO A 382 -29.87 -2.66 -20.74
CA PRO A 382 -30.45 -3.99 -21.00
C PRO A 382 -29.99 -5.09 -20.04
N GLY A 383 -29.57 -4.76 -18.81
CA GLY A 383 -29.27 -5.73 -17.73
C GLY A 383 -30.51 -6.49 -17.25
N ARG A 384 -30.39 -7.42 -16.30
CA ARG A 384 -31.53 -8.21 -15.78
C ARG A 384 -31.45 -8.40 -14.26
N SER A 385 -32.53 -8.01 -13.58
CA SER A 385 -32.70 -8.16 -12.14
C SER A 385 -32.53 -9.61 -11.66
N GLY A 386 -31.83 -9.80 -10.53
CA GLY A 386 -31.63 -11.10 -9.88
C GLY A 386 -30.72 -12.08 -10.62
N LYS A 387 -29.87 -11.61 -11.54
CA LYS A 387 -28.94 -12.46 -12.30
C LYS A 387 -27.52 -12.44 -11.74
N SER A 388 -26.90 -13.61 -11.74
CA SER A 388 -25.48 -13.80 -11.48
C SER A 388 -24.65 -13.36 -12.69
N VAL A 389 -23.33 -13.24 -12.52
CA VAL A 389 -22.41 -12.98 -13.65
C VAL A 389 -22.48 -14.10 -14.68
N GLU A 390 -22.68 -15.36 -14.25
CA GLU A 390 -22.87 -16.52 -15.12
C GLU A 390 -24.10 -16.36 -16.02
N SER A 391 -25.25 -15.99 -15.46
CA SER A 391 -26.48 -15.82 -16.24
C SER A 391 -26.38 -14.67 -17.24
N LEU A 392 -25.63 -13.62 -16.90
CA LEU A 392 -25.39 -12.45 -17.75
C LEU A 392 -24.23 -12.65 -18.74
N SER A 393 -23.50 -13.76 -18.65
CA SER A 393 -22.37 -14.07 -19.52
C SER A 393 -22.82 -14.54 -20.91
N PRO A 394 -21.95 -14.44 -21.94
CA PRO A 394 -22.18 -15.02 -23.25
C PRO A 394 -22.58 -16.49 -23.15
N GLY A 395 -23.69 -16.89 -23.80
CA GLY A 395 -24.23 -18.25 -23.70
C GLY A 395 -24.92 -18.59 -22.38
N GLY A 396 -25.16 -17.60 -21.52
CA GLY A 396 -25.96 -17.70 -20.29
C GLY A 396 -27.46 -17.74 -20.60
N GLU A 397 -28.24 -16.86 -19.98
CA GLU A 397 -29.71 -16.85 -20.10
C GLU A 397 -30.25 -15.95 -21.24
N GLY A 398 -29.38 -15.52 -22.17
CA GLY A 398 -29.76 -14.75 -23.34
C GLY A 398 -29.72 -13.22 -23.16
N ASP A 399 -29.44 -12.71 -21.96
CA ASP A 399 -29.39 -11.25 -21.72
C ASP A 399 -28.15 -10.60 -22.37
N PHE A 400 -27.03 -11.33 -22.50
CA PHE A 400 -25.86 -10.88 -23.25
C PHE A 400 -26.20 -10.66 -24.73
N GLU A 401 -26.88 -11.63 -25.34
CA GLU A 401 -27.28 -11.60 -26.74
C GLU A 401 -28.30 -10.47 -27.00
N ARG A 402 -29.20 -10.21 -26.04
CA ARG A 402 -30.12 -9.07 -26.10
C ARG A 402 -29.39 -7.72 -26.02
N MET A 403 -28.34 -7.63 -25.21
CA MET A 403 -27.47 -6.46 -25.18
C MET A 403 -26.74 -6.26 -26.51
N VAL A 404 -26.20 -7.33 -27.11
CA VAL A 404 -25.61 -7.27 -28.46
C VAL A 404 -26.65 -6.83 -29.51
N GLN A 405 -27.89 -7.32 -29.41
CA GLN A 405 -28.97 -6.89 -30.30
C GLN A 405 -29.30 -5.39 -30.15
N ASN A 406 -29.27 -4.85 -28.92
CA ASN A 406 -29.46 -3.42 -28.70
C ASN A 406 -28.39 -2.57 -29.42
N ILE A 407 -27.13 -3.01 -29.45
CA ILE A 407 -26.05 -2.33 -30.20
C ILE A 407 -26.34 -2.38 -31.71
N LYS A 408 -26.76 -3.54 -32.23
CA LYS A 408 -27.13 -3.70 -33.65
C LYS A 408 -28.26 -2.76 -34.05
N ASP A 409 -29.31 -2.70 -33.24
CA ASP A 409 -30.48 -1.86 -33.51
C ASP A 409 -30.11 -0.37 -33.47
N CYS A 410 -29.32 0.06 -32.49
CA CYS A 410 -28.85 1.45 -32.39
C CYS A 410 -27.94 1.84 -33.57
N ASN A 411 -27.04 0.94 -33.99
CA ASN A 411 -26.17 1.16 -35.13
C ASN A 411 -26.94 1.25 -36.44
N ALA A 412 -27.93 0.38 -36.64
CA ALA A 412 -28.81 0.39 -37.81
C ALA A 412 -29.67 1.68 -37.86
N LEU A 413 -30.16 2.13 -36.71
CA LEU A 413 -30.95 3.36 -36.61
C LEU A 413 -30.11 4.63 -36.82
N CYS A 414 -28.85 4.66 -36.36
CA CYS A 414 -27.92 5.74 -36.73
C CYS A 414 -27.65 5.73 -38.24
N SER A 415 -27.38 4.56 -38.80
CA SER A 415 -27.12 4.38 -40.23
C SER A 415 -28.30 4.84 -41.09
N SER A 416 -29.54 4.53 -40.69
CA SER A 416 -30.75 4.96 -41.43
C SER A 416 -31.00 6.47 -41.35
N GLN A 417 -30.45 7.15 -40.35
CA GLN A 417 -30.47 8.61 -40.20
C GLN A 417 -29.23 9.29 -40.82
N GLY A 418 -28.32 8.54 -41.45
CA GLY A 418 -27.07 9.06 -41.99
C GLY A 418 -26.09 9.56 -40.92
N LYS A 419 -26.19 9.05 -39.69
CA LYS A 419 -25.34 9.42 -38.54
C LYS A 419 -24.29 8.35 -38.25
N SER A 420 -23.12 8.78 -37.82
CA SER A 420 -22.07 7.92 -37.29
C SER A 420 -22.37 7.45 -35.86
N HIS A 421 -21.99 6.22 -35.55
CA HIS A 421 -22.24 5.58 -34.26
C HIS A 421 -20.98 4.93 -33.71
N SER A 422 -20.75 5.08 -32.41
CA SER A 422 -19.72 4.32 -31.69
C SER A 422 -20.17 3.99 -30.27
N VAL A 423 -19.64 2.91 -29.70
CA VAL A 423 -19.84 2.53 -28.30
C VAL A 423 -18.61 2.96 -27.50
N TRP A 424 -18.79 3.94 -26.62
CA TRP A 424 -17.69 4.53 -25.86
C TRP A 424 -17.36 3.74 -24.61
N ALA A 425 -18.40 3.29 -23.91
CA ALA A 425 -18.23 2.71 -22.59
C ALA A 425 -19.33 1.71 -22.26
N PHE A 426 -18.96 0.81 -21.37
CA PHE A 426 -19.86 -0.04 -20.64
C PHE A 426 -19.88 0.36 -19.17
N THR A 427 -20.98 0.08 -18.48
CA THR A 427 -21.00 0.10 -17.01
C THR A 427 -21.44 -1.25 -16.47
N TRP A 428 -21.04 -1.51 -15.22
CA TRP A 428 -21.36 -2.75 -14.53
C TRP A 428 -21.85 -2.47 -13.11
N ALA A 429 -23.11 -2.81 -12.83
CA ALA A 429 -23.59 -3.03 -11.46
C ALA A 429 -24.20 -4.42 -11.30
N GLN A 430 -23.33 -5.35 -10.90
CA GLN A 430 -23.71 -6.70 -10.54
C GLN A 430 -22.72 -7.26 -9.52
N GLY A 431 -23.15 -8.24 -8.74
CA GLY A 431 -22.30 -8.98 -7.80
C GLY A 431 -23.07 -9.46 -6.58
N GLU A 432 -24.20 -8.81 -6.27
CA GLU A 432 -25.07 -9.11 -5.15
C GLU A 432 -25.61 -10.54 -5.23
N THR A 433 -26.05 -10.96 -6.42
CA THR A 433 -26.52 -12.33 -6.65
C THR A 433 -25.40 -13.36 -6.48
N ASN A 434 -24.13 -12.98 -6.71
CA ASN A 434 -22.97 -13.86 -6.51
C ASN A 434 -22.52 -13.97 -5.05
N TYR A 435 -23.22 -13.34 -4.09
CA TYR A 435 -23.08 -13.67 -2.67
C TYR A 435 -24.09 -14.72 -2.20
N ILE A 436 -25.04 -15.13 -3.05
CA ILE A 436 -26.10 -16.08 -2.71
C ILE A 436 -26.28 -17.15 -3.78
N GLY A 437 -27.01 -18.21 -3.43
CA GLY A 437 -27.34 -19.30 -4.36
C GLY A 437 -26.14 -20.16 -4.76
N ASN A 438 -26.34 -20.96 -5.81
CA ASN A 438 -25.37 -21.96 -6.29
C ASN A 438 -24.53 -21.43 -7.46
N TRP A 439 -24.07 -20.18 -7.34
CA TRP A 439 -23.18 -19.53 -8.31
C TRP A 439 -21.75 -19.48 -7.79
N THR A 440 -20.83 -18.96 -8.59
CA THR A 440 -19.47 -18.77 -8.14
C THR A 440 -19.41 -17.71 -7.04
N HIS A 441 -18.86 -18.12 -5.91
CA HIS A 441 -18.44 -17.25 -4.79
C HIS A 441 -16.93 -16.97 -4.84
N SER A 442 -16.22 -17.60 -5.78
CA SER A 442 -14.78 -17.41 -5.95
C SER A 442 -14.50 -16.05 -6.57
N SER A 443 -13.73 -15.22 -5.87
CA SER A 443 -13.29 -13.91 -6.36
C SER A 443 -12.60 -14.01 -7.73
N ASN A 444 -11.75 -15.01 -7.92
CA ASN A 444 -11.04 -15.22 -9.19
C ASN A 444 -11.99 -15.61 -10.33
N ARG A 445 -12.91 -16.54 -10.09
CA ARG A 445 -13.84 -16.99 -11.12
C ARG A 445 -14.85 -15.90 -11.48
N TYR A 446 -15.31 -15.15 -10.48
CA TYR A 446 -16.15 -13.96 -10.70
C TYR A 446 -15.44 -12.94 -11.59
N MET A 447 -14.19 -12.57 -11.26
CA MET A 447 -13.40 -11.62 -12.05
C MET A 447 -13.23 -12.09 -13.50
N GLN A 448 -12.91 -13.37 -13.71
CA GLN A 448 -12.77 -13.95 -15.05
C GLN A 448 -14.05 -13.80 -15.88
N LEU A 449 -15.21 -14.16 -15.31
CA LEU A 449 -16.50 -14.07 -15.98
C LEU A 449 -16.89 -12.62 -16.28
N GLN A 450 -16.66 -11.70 -15.32
CA GLN A 450 -16.90 -10.27 -15.52
C GLN A 450 -16.07 -9.75 -16.70
N LEU A 451 -14.77 -10.05 -16.75
CA LEU A 451 -13.91 -9.59 -17.84
C LEU A 451 -14.28 -10.24 -19.18
N GLU A 452 -14.65 -11.53 -19.18
CA GLU A 452 -15.08 -12.25 -20.38
C GLU A 452 -16.32 -11.61 -21.03
N VAL A 453 -17.31 -11.17 -20.23
CA VAL A 453 -18.48 -10.43 -20.72
C VAL A 453 -18.05 -9.24 -21.59
N PHE A 454 -17.15 -8.39 -21.08
CA PHE A 454 -16.78 -7.15 -21.77
C PHE A 454 -15.73 -7.35 -22.86
N ASP A 455 -14.88 -8.38 -22.77
CA ASP A 455 -14.01 -8.78 -23.86
C ASP A 455 -14.82 -9.24 -25.08
N LYS A 456 -15.83 -10.10 -24.87
CA LYS A 456 -16.70 -10.54 -25.98
C LYS A 456 -17.59 -9.40 -26.48
N LEU A 457 -18.11 -8.56 -25.59
CA LEU A 457 -18.90 -7.40 -26.00
C LEU A 457 -18.08 -6.41 -26.83
N SER A 458 -16.81 -6.17 -26.48
CA SER A 458 -15.92 -5.29 -27.25
C SER A 458 -15.70 -5.82 -28.67
N ARG A 459 -15.58 -7.14 -28.83
CA ARG A 459 -15.48 -7.79 -30.15
C ARG A 459 -16.76 -7.61 -30.96
N GLU A 460 -17.92 -7.84 -30.35
CA GLU A 460 -19.22 -7.59 -31.01
C GLU A 460 -19.37 -6.12 -31.42
N VAL A 461 -18.96 -5.18 -30.57
CA VAL A 461 -18.94 -3.74 -30.89
C VAL A 461 -18.10 -3.46 -32.13
N GLN A 462 -16.89 -4.01 -32.22
CA GLN A 462 -16.03 -3.85 -33.40
C GLN A 462 -16.68 -4.42 -34.65
N LEU A 463 -17.28 -5.60 -34.57
CA LEU A 463 -17.96 -6.25 -35.70
C LEU A 463 -19.20 -5.48 -36.17
N ILE A 464 -19.93 -4.84 -35.25
CA ILE A 464 -21.18 -4.13 -35.56
C ILE A 464 -20.92 -2.71 -36.05
N THR A 465 -20.02 -1.99 -35.39
CA THR A 465 -19.81 -0.54 -35.62
C THR A 465 -18.61 -0.25 -36.51
N GLY A 466 -17.68 -1.20 -36.66
CA GLY A 466 -16.39 -0.99 -37.31
C GLY A 466 -15.40 -0.15 -36.50
N GLN A 467 -15.75 0.28 -35.28
CA GLN A 467 -14.87 1.11 -34.45
C GLN A 467 -13.56 0.37 -34.12
N LYS A 468 -12.45 1.12 -34.08
CA LYS A 468 -11.10 0.57 -33.85
C LYS A 468 -10.59 0.75 -32.42
N PHE A 469 -11.38 1.38 -31.56
CA PHE A 469 -11.03 1.61 -30.17
C PHE A 469 -11.83 0.71 -29.24
N ARG A 470 -11.19 0.35 -28.12
CA ARG A 470 -11.79 -0.48 -27.08
C ARG A 470 -12.68 0.38 -26.17
N PRO A 471 -13.94 -0.01 -25.92
CA PRO A 471 -14.76 0.64 -24.91
C PRO A 471 -14.19 0.43 -23.51
N TYR A 472 -14.29 1.44 -22.64
CA TYR A 472 -13.92 1.33 -21.23
C TYR A 472 -15.05 0.72 -20.40
N LEU A 473 -14.71 -0.04 -19.36
CA LEU A 473 -15.67 -0.50 -18.35
C LEU A 473 -15.62 0.41 -17.11
N PHE A 474 -16.70 1.13 -16.82
CA PHE A 474 -16.87 1.88 -15.56
C PHE A 474 -17.74 1.09 -14.59
N THR A 475 -17.09 0.33 -13.71
CA THR A 475 -17.75 -0.47 -12.68
C THR A 475 -17.92 0.30 -11.38
N TYR A 476 -18.84 -0.17 -10.55
CA TYR A 476 -18.90 0.13 -9.12
C TYR A 476 -18.20 -0.97 -8.29
N GLN A 477 -18.14 -0.80 -6.97
CA GLN A 477 -17.84 -1.89 -6.03
C GLN A 477 -19.12 -2.31 -5.29
N VAL A 478 -19.48 -3.58 -5.40
CA VAL A 478 -20.61 -4.18 -4.68
C VAL A 478 -20.42 -4.11 -3.16
N GLY A 479 -21.52 -3.91 -2.42
CA GLY A 479 -21.53 -3.77 -0.96
C GLY A 479 -22.68 -4.53 -0.28
N GLY A 480 -23.14 -5.63 -0.90
CA GLY A 480 -24.31 -6.39 -0.48
C GLY A 480 -24.02 -7.61 0.41
N HIS A 481 -22.77 -7.94 0.72
CA HIS A 481 -22.42 -9.21 1.42
C HIS A 481 -23.05 -9.32 2.81
N ARG A 482 -23.05 -8.25 3.62
CA ARG A 482 -23.73 -8.25 4.93
C ARG A 482 -25.24 -8.31 4.85
N LYS A 483 -25.84 -7.74 3.79
CA LYS A 483 -27.27 -7.92 3.51
C LYS A 483 -27.66 -9.39 3.28
N TYR A 484 -26.71 -10.23 2.89
CA TYR A 484 -26.92 -11.67 2.71
C TYR A 484 -26.29 -12.53 3.80
N SER A 485 -25.92 -11.94 4.93
CA SER A 485 -25.29 -12.67 6.05
C SER A 485 -23.98 -13.37 5.65
N VAL A 486 -23.26 -12.85 4.64
CA VAL A 486 -21.91 -13.30 4.25
C VAL A 486 -20.85 -12.37 4.86
N ASP A 487 -19.91 -12.92 5.63
CA ASP A 487 -18.88 -12.14 6.35
C ASP A 487 -17.73 -11.71 5.43
N HIS A 488 -17.54 -12.39 4.30
CA HIS A 488 -16.50 -12.09 3.33
C HIS A 488 -17.02 -11.19 2.21
N MET A 489 -16.14 -10.35 1.66
CA MET A 489 -16.45 -9.39 0.59
C MET A 489 -15.75 -9.78 -0.73
N ASP A 490 -15.68 -11.08 -1.02
CA ASP A 490 -14.91 -11.66 -2.12
C ASP A 490 -15.24 -11.04 -3.49
N ILE A 491 -16.52 -10.77 -3.76
CA ILE A 491 -16.95 -10.18 -5.02
C ILE A 491 -16.56 -8.69 -5.11
N ALA A 492 -16.62 -7.96 -3.99
CA ALA A 492 -16.15 -6.57 -3.92
C ALA A 492 -14.64 -6.47 -4.16
N LEU A 493 -13.88 -7.41 -3.60
CA LEU A 493 -12.43 -7.52 -3.81
C LEU A 493 -12.11 -7.91 -5.25
N ALA A 494 -12.89 -8.80 -5.86
CA ALA A 494 -12.72 -9.20 -7.27
C ALA A 494 -12.87 -8.01 -8.22
N GLN A 495 -13.90 -7.18 -8.04
CA GLN A 495 -14.12 -5.98 -8.85
C GLN A 495 -13.00 -4.96 -8.69
N TRP A 496 -12.52 -4.79 -7.46
CA TRP A 496 -11.40 -3.89 -7.18
C TRP A 496 -10.10 -4.39 -7.83
N ARG A 497 -9.80 -5.69 -7.70
CA ARG A 497 -8.67 -6.35 -8.37
C ARG A 497 -8.76 -6.22 -9.89
N ALA A 498 -9.93 -6.41 -10.49
CA ALA A 498 -10.13 -6.22 -11.93
C ALA A 498 -9.73 -4.80 -12.35
N SER A 499 -10.17 -3.79 -11.61
CA SER A 499 -9.83 -2.39 -11.87
C SER A 499 -8.34 -2.09 -11.68
N ARG A 500 -7.59 -2.84 -10.88
CA ARG A 500 -6.13 -2.64 -10.75
C ARG A 500 -5.35 -3.39 -11.81
N HIS A 501 -5.85 -4.55 -12.25
CA HIS A 501 -5.21 -5.41 -13.21
C HIS A 501 -5.37 -4.92 -14.66
N ARG A 502 -6.55 -4.40 -15.01
CA ARG A 502 -6.93 -4.07 -16.38
C ARG A 502 -6.90 -2.56 -16.65
N PRO A 503 -6.17 -2.07 -17.66
CA PRO A 503 -6.13 -0.64 -17.97
C PRO A 503 -7.48 -0.09 -18.45
N ASP A 504 -8.32 -0.92 -19.05
CA ASP A 504 -9.65 -0.62 -19.57
C ASP A 504 -10.78 -0.73 -18.53
N VAL A 505 -10.48 -1.13 -17.28
CA VAL A 505 -11.47 -1.25 -16.21
C VAL A 505 -11.25 -0.17 -15.16
N VAL A 506 -12.26 0.68 -14.97
CA VAL A 506 -12.29 1.80 -14.04
C VAL A 506 -13.31 1.50 -12.94
N MET A 507 -12.86 1.55 -11.69
CA MET A 507 -13.76 1.54 -10.54
C MET A 507 -14.12 2.99 -10.17
N ALA A 508 -15.37 3.35 -10.37
CA ALA A 508 -15.83 4.73 -10.15
C ALA A 508 -16.04 5.03 -8.65
N THR A 509 -16.66 4.11 -7.91
CA THR A 509 -17.11 4.32 -6.54
C THR A 509 -17.50 3.00 -5.86
N PRO A 510 -17.37 2.87 -4.53
CA PRO A 510 -18.07 1.84 -3.78
C PRO A 510 -19.54 2.19 -3.58
N VAL A 511 -20.43 1.18 -3.58
CA VAL A 511 -21.89 1.40 -3.50
C VAL A 511 -22.38 1.79 -2.11
N TYR A 512 -21.61 1.46 -1.05
CA TYR A 512 -22.07 1.59 0.34
C TYR A 512 -22.39 3.03 0.75
N ILE A 513 -21.98 4.03 -0.03
CA ILE A 513 -22.27 5.45 0.26
C ILE A 513 -23.64 5.92 -0.24
N PHE A 514 -24.33 5.13 -1.07
CA PHE A 514 -25.57 5.57 -1.71
C PHE A 514 -26.80 5.19 -0.88
N PRO A 515 -27.77 6.11 -0.68
CA PRO A 515 -28.97 5.82 0.09
C PRO A 515 -29.76 4.65 -0.51
N VAL A 516 -30.15 3.72 0.35
CA VAL A 516 -30.91 2.51 0.00
C VAL A 516 -32.38 2.63 0.42
N ALA A 517 -33.26 1.93 -0.31
CA ALA A 517 -34.67 1.81 -0.02
C ALA A 517 -34.93 0.95 1.24
N SER A 518 -36.20 0.82 1.63
CA SER A 518 -36.60 0.12 2.85
C SER A 518 -36.24 -1.37 2.89
N ASP A 519 -35.95 -1.98 1.74
CA ASP A 519 -35.45 -3.36 1.69
C ASP A 519 -33.97 -3.50 2.08
N LYS A 520 -33.31 -2.37 2.35
CA LYS A 520 -31.92 -2.26 2.81
C LYS A 520 -30.91 -2.85 1.81
N LEU A 521 -31.26 -2.94 0.54
CA LEU A 521 -30.39 -3.43 -0.54
C LEU A 521 -30.37 -2.50 -1.74
N HIS A 522 -31.56 -2.20 -2.26
CA HIS A 522 -31.68 -1.50 -3.51
C HIS A 522 -31.57 0.01 -3.31
N LEU A 523 -31.04 0.73 -4.28
CA LEU A 523 -30.84 2.17 -4.17
C LEU A 523 -32.17 2.92 -4.23
N THR A 524 -32.26 4.01 -3.48
CA THR A 524 -33.29 5.04 -3.73
C THR A 524 -33.13 5.64 -5.13
N ASN A 525 -34.13 6.39 -5.60
CA ASN A 525 -34.03 7.10 -6.88
C ASN A 525 -32.81 8.04 -6.93
N GLU A 526 -32.59 8.84 -5.90
CA GLU A 526 -31.40 9.69 -5.82
C GLU A 526 -30.11 8.89 -5.69
N GLY A 527 -30.08 7.79 -4.93
CA GLY A 527 -28.90 6.92 -4.84
C GLY A 527 -28.50 6.32 -6.20
N SER A 528 -29.48 5.88 -6.99
CA SER A 528 -29.26 5.36 -8.36
C SER A 528 -28.72 6.43 -9.30
N TRP A 529 -29.33 7.62 -9.27
CA TRP A 529 -28.86 8.79 -10.02
C TRP A 529 -27.43 9.20 -9.62
N LEU A 530 -27.13 9.20 -8.32
CA LEU A 530 -25.81 9.54 -7.78
C LEU A 530 -24.74 8.55 -8.26
N MET A 531 -25.04 7.26 -8.30
CA MET A 531 -24.12 6.26 -8.86
C MET A 531 -23.77 6.58 -10.32
N GLY A 532 -24.75 7.03 -11.11
CA GLY A 532 -24.55 7.55 -12.45
C GLY A 532 -23.61 8.76 -12.48
N GLU A 533 -23.82 9.73 -11.59
CA GLU A 533 -22.97 10.93 -11.49
C GLU A 533 -21.51 10.62 -11.12
N TYR A 534 -21.25 9.68 -10.20
CA TYR A 534 -19.89 9.23 -9.90
C TYR A 534 -19.21 8.55 -11.10
N ARG A 535 -19.95 7.72 -11.85
CA ARG A 535 -19.47 7.12 -13.10
C ARG A 535 -19.19 8.19 -14.15
N SER A 536 -20.02 9.23 -14.22
CA SER A 536 -19.85 10.32 -15.18
C SER A 536 -18.56 11.10 -14.95
N ARG A 537 -18.17 11.34 -13.69
CA ARG A 537 -16.87 11.94 -13.37
C ARG A 537 -15.73 11.06 -13.83
N ALA A 538 -15.76 9.77 -13.48
CA ALA A 538 -14.71 8.83 -13.84
C ALA A 538 -14.54 8.73 -15.37
N MET A 539 -15.66 8.72 -16.09
CA MET A 539 -15.71 8.71 -17.56
C MET A 539 -15.18 10.01 -18.16
N TYR A 540 -15.62 11.16 -17.65
CA TYR A 540 -15.17 12.47 -18.10
C TYR A 540 -13.64 12.64 -17.94
N HIS A 541 -13.10 12.28 -16.77
CA HIS A 541 -11.67 12.34 -16.50
C HIS A 541 -10.85 11.44 -17.45
N THR A 542 -11.30 10.18 -17.59
CA THR A 542 -10.56 9.15 -18.33
C THR A 542 -10.60 9.40 -19.83
N MET A 543 -11.79 9.65 -20.38
CA MET A 543 -12.02 9.55 -21.83
C MET A 543 -12.03 10.92 -22.53
N ILE A 544 -12.50 11.96 -21.84
CA ILE A 544 -12.67 13.30 -22.44
C ILE A 544 -11.48 14.17 -22.11
N ARG A 545 -11.17 14.34 -20.82
CA ARG A 545 -9.98 15.08 -20.38
C ARG A 545 -8.68 14.34 -20.68
N ARG A 546 -8.74 13.01 -20.88
CA ARG A 546 -7.60 12.13 -21.11
C ARG A 546 -6.48 12.35 -20.08
N ALA A 547 -6.85 12.63 -18.83
CA ALA A 547 -5.93 12.88 -17.72
C ALA A 547 -5.35 11.57 -17.14
N GLY A 548 -5.42 10.48 -17.91
CA GLY A 548 -5.17 9.12 -17.47
C GLY A 548 -6.40 8.45 -16.89
N LYS A 549 -6.27 7.15 -16.69
CA LYS A 549 -7.27 6.29 -16.06
C LYS A 549 -7.67 6.81 -14.69
N TRP A 550 -8.98 7.05 -14.49
CA TRP A 550 -9.52 7.34 -13.17
C TRP A 550 -9.26 6.20 -12.19
N ARG A 551 -8.86 6.55 -10.97
CA ARG A 551 -8.65 5.61 -9.86
C ARG A 551 -9.45 6.08 -8.65
N PRO A 552 -10.14 5.17 -7.94
CA PRO A 552 -10.90 5.53 -6.75
C PRO A 552 -9.94 5.88 -5.59
N LEU A 553 -10.51 6.31 -4.46
CA LEU A 553 -9.75 6.33 -3.20
C LEU A 553 -9.46 4.89 -2.79
N GLU A 554 -8.19 4.49 -2.83
CA GLU A 554 -7.78 3.10 -2.63
C GLU A 554 -6.41 2.97 -1.96
N PRO A 555 -6.17 1.91 -1.17
CA PRO A 555 -4.88 1.72 -0.52
C PRO A 555 -3.79 1.32 -1.53
N MET A 556 -2.60 1.86 -1.30
CA MET A 556 -1.43 1.70 -2.14
C MET A 556 -0.33 0.88 -1.49
N ALA A 557 -0.12 1.08 -0.21
CA ALA A 557 0.87 0.36 0.57
C ALA A 557 0.40 0.26 2.02
N VAL A 558 0.80 -0.81 2.69
CA VAL A 558 0.56 -1.03 4.11
C VAL A 558 1.90 -1.33 4.77
N ASP A 559 2.28 -0.51 5.75
CA ASP A 559 3.43 -0.75 6.61
C ASP A 559 2.96 -1.21 7.99
N TRP A 560 3.21 -2.48 8.29
CA TRP A 560 2.73 -3.13 9.49
C TRP A 560 3.81 -3.11 10.58
N LYS A 561 3.61 -2.29 11.63
CA LYS A 561 4.48 -2.24 12.81
C LYS A 561 3.85 -2.97 13.99
N PRO A 562 4.64 -3.31 15.03
CA PRO A 562 4.07 -3.95 16.23
C PRO A 562 3.03 -3.10 16.96
N ALA A 563 3.16 -1.77 16.93
CA ALA A 563 2.28 -0.85 17.67
C ALA A 563 1.23 -0.14 16.79
N TYR A 564 1.38 -0.17 15.47
CA TYR A 564 0.47 0.51 14.55
C TYR A 564 0.59 -0.05 13.12
N ILE A 565 -0.39 0.26 12.29
CA ILE A 565 -0.40 -0.03 10.86
C ILE A 565 -0.58 1.29 10.12
N ASP A 566 0.39 1.65 9.27
CA ASP A 566 0.28 2.81 8.39
C ASP A 566 -0.17 2.37 7.00
N ILE A 567 -1.19 3.03 6.47
CA ILE A 567 -1.79 2.71 5.18
C ILE A 567 -1.71 3.96 4.33
N LYS A 568 -0.95 3.89 3.24
CA LYS A 568 -0.84 4.95 2.25
C LYS A 568 -1.92 4.76 1.19
N PHE A 569 -2.58 5.83 0.77
CA PHE A 569 -3.67 5.81 -0.20
C PHE A 569 -3.33 6.53 -1.50
N HIS A 570 -3.95 6.10 -2.59
CA HIS A 570 -4.17 6.96 -3.74
C HIS A 570 -5.37 7.87 -3.42
N VAL A 571 -5.14 9.18 -3.32
CA VAL A 571 -6.18 10.18 -3.04
C VAL A 571 -6.52 10.89 -4.36
N PRO A 572 -7.74 10.72 -4.91
CA PRO A 572 -8.06 11.29 -6.21
C PRO A 572 -8.02 12.82 -6.23
N CYS A 573 -8.44 13.48 -5.15
CA CYS A 573 -8.36 14.94 -5.03
C CYS A 573 -8.27 15.39 -3.56
N GLY A 574 -7.35 16.32 -3.29
CA GLY A 574 -7.19 16.93 -1.98
C GLY A 574 -6.57 15.99 -0.93
N GLU A 575 -7.19 15.87 0.24
CA GLU A 575 -6.65 15.14 1.39
C GLU A 575 -7.65 14.15 2.00
N LEU A 576 -7.13 13.20 2.80
CA LEU A 576 -7.93 12.23 3.53
C LEU A 576 -8.69 12.85 4.71
N VAL A 577 -9.94 12.44 4.88
CA VAL A 577 -10.80 12.80 6.01
C VAL A 577 -11.50 11.56 6.56
N LEU A 578 -11.59 11.47 7.89
CA LEU A 578 -12.36 10.46 8.62
C LEU A 578 -13.57 11.11 9.30
N ASP A 579 -14.76 11.01 8.71
CA ASP A 579 -15.97 11.64 9.22
C ASP A 579 -17.27 10.91 8.83
N ASP A 580 -18.42 11.54 9.07
CA ASP A 580 -19.75 11.02 8.78
C ASP A 580 -20.43 11.66 7.56
N ALA A 581 -19.69 12.39 6.71
CA ALA A 581 -20.28 13.14 5.62
C ALA A 581 -20.97 12.25 4.56
N LEU A 582 -20.44 11.04 4.34
CA LEU A 582 -21.00 10.08 3.37
C LEU A 582 -21.76 8.92 4.02
N CYS A 583 -21.44 8.58 5.27
CA CYS A 583 -21.94 7.39 5.95
C CYS A 583 -22.03 7.63 7.45
N ALA A 584 -23.02 7.04 8.12
CA ALA A 584 -23.07 7.00 9.57
C ALA A 584 -21.78 6.40 10.13
N ILE A 585 -21.28 6.93 11.25
CA ILE A 585 -20.06 6.41 11.89
C ILE A 585 -20.22 4.91 12.17
N THR A 586 -19.20 4.14 11.80
CA THR A 586 -19.08 2.73 12.14
C THR A 586 -17.86 2.49 13.05
N ALA A 587 -17.82 1.32 13.68
CA ALA A 587 -16.74 0.94 14.57
C ALA A 587 -15.38 1.07 13.86
N ASN A 588 -14.42 1.67 14.56
CA ASN A 588 -13.06 1.91 14.03
C ASN A 588 -13.05 2.56 12.64
N LYS A 589 -14.06 3.38 12.31
CA LYS A 589 -14.20 4.06 11.01
C LYS A 589 -14.24 3.11 9.81
N GLY A 590 -14.54 1.83 10.05
CA GLY A 590 -14.62 0.77 9.04
C GLY A 590 -13.41 -0.14 8.99
N PHE A 591 -12.38 0.10 9.81
CA PHE A 591 -11.17 -0.73 9.89
C PHE A 591 -11.33 -1.85 10.94
N ASP A 592 -10.95 -3.07 10.58
CA ASP A 592 -10.90 -4.20 11.49
C ASP A 592 -9.61 -5.00 11.28
N VAL A 593 -9.09 -5.59 12.36
CA VAL A 593 -8.04 -6.61 12.29
C VAL A 593 -8.66 -7.97 12.65
N ARG A 594 -8.37 -9.00 11.84
CA ARG A 594 -8.80 -10.37 12.07
C ARG A 594 -7.60 -11.29 12.23
N GLU A 595 -7.61 -12.15 13.25
CA GLU A 595 -6.62 -13.20 13.53
C GLU A 595 -7.30 -14.56 13.35
N ALA A 596 -6.76 -15.43 12.48
CA ALA A 596 -7.41 -16.69 12.09
C ALA A 596 -8.90 -16.52 11.70
N SER A 597 -9.21 -15.48 10.92
CA SER A 597 -10.57 -15.08 10.50
C SER A 597 -11.51 -14.59 11.61
N VAL A 598 -11.05 -14.50 12.86
CA VAL A 598 -11.82 -13.97 14.00
C VAL A 598 -11.48 -12.51 14.22
N LEU A 599 -12.49 -11.66 14.48
CA LEU A 599 -12.28 -10.26 14.83
C LEU A 599 -11.41 -10.13 16.09
N ALA A 600 -10.27 -9.45 15.96
CA ALA A 600 -9.38 -9.14 17.06
C ALA A 600 -9.61 -7.69 17.49
N ASP A 601 -10.12 -7.49 18.71
CA ASP A 601 -10.36 -6.16 19.28
C ASP A 601 -9.06 -5.54 19.80
N ILE A 602 -8.18 -5.18 18.87
CA ILE A 602 -6.84 -4.64 19.14
C ILE A 602 -6.60 -3.26 18.54
N ILE A 603 -7.57 -2.68 17.84
CA ILE A 603 -7.46 -1.32 17.31
C ILE A 603 -7.72 -0.33 18.45
N GLN A 604 -6.70 0.46 18.79
CA GLN A 604 -6.80 1.51 19.79
C GLN A 604 -7.38 2.80 19.20
N SER A 605 -6.95 3.19 18.00
CA SER A 605 -7.41 4.42 17.34
C SER A 605 -7.13 4.38 15.84
N VAL A 606 -7.93 5.13 15.07
CA VAL A 606 -7.73 5.36 13.63
C VAL A 606 -7.62 6.85 13.39
N THR A 607 -6.54 7.29 12.74
CA THR A 607 -6.22 8.72 12.54
C THR A 607 -5.62 8.97 11.16
N VAL A 608 -5.89 10.14 10.58
CA VAL A 608 -5.16 10.62 9.39
C VAL A 608 -3.87 11.27 9.88
N THR A 609 -2.71 10.81 9.40
CA THR A 609 -1.39 11.29 9.82
C THR A 609 -0.68 12.14 8.76
N SER A 610 -1.12 12.06 7.51
CA SER A 610 -0.76 12.94 6.41
C SER A 610 -1.94 13.05 5.44
N TRP A 611 -1.83 13.93 4.44
CA TRP A 611 -2.85 14.11 3.40
C TRP A 611 -3.26 12.81 2.68
N ASP A 612 -2.41 11.77 2.70
CA ASP A 612 -2.59 10.47 2.01
C ASP A 612 -2.39 9.24 2.90
N THR A 613 -2.24 9.38 4.22
CA THR A 613 -1.93 8.25 5.12
C THR A 613 -2.87 8.17 6.31
N VAL A 614 -3.40 6.96 6.55
CA VAL A 614 -4.13 6.61 7.77
C VAL A 614 -3.24 5.73 8.64
N ARG A 615 -3.19 6.04 9.93
CA ARG A 615 -2.62 5.19 10.98
C ARG A 615 -3.72 4.51 11.78
N VAL A 616 -3.61 3.19 11.88
CA VAL A 616 -4.38 2.34 12.80
C VAL A 616 -3.46 1.95 13.96
N SER A 617 -3.61 2.58 15.11
CA SER A 617 -2.83 2.26 16.33
C SER A 617 -3.37 0.98 16.97
N LEU A 618 -2.48 0.14 17.49
CA LEU A 618 -2.83 -1.16 18.08
C LEU A 618 -2.52 -1.19 19.59
N THR A 619 -3.38 -1.84 20.37
CA THR A 619 -3.18 -2.06 21.81
C THR A 619 -2.10 -3.11 22.10
N ARG A 620 -1.87 -4.02 21.15
CA ARG A 620 -0.80 -5.02 21.15
C ARG A 620 -0.40 -5.37 19.71
N PRO A 621 0.78 -6.01 19.51
CA PRO A 621 1.12 -6.58 18.22
C PRO A 621 0.07 -7.58 17.73
N ALA A 622 -0.29 -7.46 16.45
CA ALA A 622 -1.13 -8.42 15.74
C ALA A 622 -0.33 -9.70 15.41
N ALA A 623 -1.01 -10.83 15.28
CA ALA A 623 -0.43 -12.10 14.83
C ALA A 623 0.21 -12.01 13.42
N ALA A 624 1.08 -12.97 13.08
CA ALA A 624 1.81 -12.97 11.80
C ALA A 624 0.88 -13.21 10.59
N ASP A 625 -0.25 -13.86 10.80
CA ASP A 625 -1.26 -14.21 9.81
C ASP A 625 -2.48 -13.27 9.82
N SER A 626 -2.42 -12.17 10.57
CA SER A 626 -3.52 -11.21 10.66
C SER A 626 -3.89 -10.60 9.31
N VAL A 627 -5.18 -10.27 9.17
CA VAL A 627 -5.75 -9.56 8.03
C VAL A 627 -6.30 -8.23 8.52
N LEU A 628 -5.90 -7.14 7.86
CA LEU A 628 -6.54 -5.84 7.98
C LEU A 628 -7.64 -5.74 6.92
N SER A 629 -8.84 -5.34 7.30
CA SER A 629 -9.95 -5.09 6.35
C SER A 629 -10.52 -3.70 6.55
N TYR A 630 -10.99 -3.08 5.45
CA TYR A 630 -11.76 -1.84 5.47
C TYR A 630 -13.12 -2.04 4.79
N GLY A 631 -14.21 -1.63 5.45
CA GLY A 631 -15.56 -1.66 4.87
C GLY A 631 -16.21 -3.04 4.82
N ARG A 632 -15.61 -4.05 5.45
CA ARG A 632 -16.14 -5.43 5.53
C ARG A 632 -17.39 -5.54 6.42
N GLY A 633 -17.48 -4.70 7.45
CA GLY A 633 -18.47 -4.87 8.52
C GLY A 633 -18.12 -6.02 9.47
N ARG A 634 -18.97 -6.20 10.48
CA ARG A 634 -18.85 -7.19 11.54
C ARG A 634 -20.04 -8.15 11.53
N ASN A 635 -19.94 -9.25 12.29
CA ASN A 635 -20.98 -10.28 12.31
C ASN A 635 -22.25 -9.86 13.07
N ASP A 636 -22.12 -8.88 13.96
CA ASP A 636 -23.21 -8.28 14.74
C ASP A 636 -23.83 -7.05 14.06
N ASP A 637 -23.30 -6.62 12.91
CA ASP A 637 -23.92 -5.55 12.13
C ASP A 637 -25.30 -5.98 11.60
N PRO A 638 -26.25 -5.04 11.45
CA PRO A 638 -27.55 -5.34 10.84
C PRO A 638 -27.41 -5.94 9.44
N VAL A 639 -28.35 -6.83 9.09
CA VAL A 639 -28.46 -7.44 7.75
C VAL A 639 -28.96 -6.40 6.75
N ALA A 640 -28.04 -5.53 6.33
CA ALA A 640 -28.30 -4.34 5.54
C ALA A 640 -27.11 -4.01 4.60
N SER A 641 -27.37 -3.10 3.68
CA SER A 641 -26.38 -2.41 2.85
C SER A 641 -26.57 -0.90 2.98
N GLY A 642 -25.73 -0.13 2.28
CA GLY A 642 -25.86 1.32 2.22
C GLY A 642 -25.27 2.06 3.44
N PRO A 643 -25.46 3.40 3.49
CA PRO A 643 -24.60 4.29 4.27
C PRO A 643 -24.94 4.37 5.76
N VAL A 644 -26.02 3.73 6.18
CA VAL A 644 -26.55 3.85 7.56
C VAL A 644 -26.28 2.59 8.37
N GLU A 645 -26.74 1.44 7.89
CA GLU A 645 -26.70 0.17 8.64
C GLU A 645 -25.79 -0.89 8.01
N GLY A 646 -25.45 -0.75 6.73
CA GLY A 646 -24.68 -1.76 5.99
C GLY A 646 -23.17 -1.72 6.25
N ALA A 647 -22.47 -2.69 5.65
CA ALA A 647 -21.02 -2.72 5.57
C ALA A 647 -20.50 -1.46 4.87
N ARG A 648 -19.71 -0.66 5.60
CA ARG A 648 -19.28 0.68 5.17
C ARG A 648 -18.00 1.09 5.87
N GLY A 649 -17.42 2.20 5.44
CA GLY A 649 -16.38 2.90 6.17
C GLY A 649 -16.55 4.40 6.10
N ASN A 650 -15.71 5.12 6.85
CA ASN A 650 -15.81 6.56 7.06
C ASN A 650 -14.63 7.35 6.46
N LEU A 651 -13.78 6.71 5.66
CA LEU A 651 -12.65 7.34 4.98
C LEU A 651 -13.07 7.86 3.60
N ARG A 652 -12.86 9.16 3.39
CA ARG A 652 -13.08 9.84 2.11
C ARG A 652 -11.96 10.82 1.79
N ASP A 653 -11.95 11.34 0.58
CA ASP A 653 -11.16 12.52 0.21
C ASP A 653 -11.98 13.82 0.35
N THR A 654 -11.37 14.97 0.05
CA THR A 654 -12.03 16.29 0.07
C THR A 654 -12.56 16.75 -1.29
N HIS A 655 -12.73 15.86 -2.29
CA HIS A 655 -13.13 16.28 -3.65
C HIS A 655 -14.49 16.97 -3.69
N GLY A 656 -15.43 16.55 -2.84
CA GLY A 656 -16.77 17.12 -2.75
C GLY A 656 -16.81 18.61 -2.36
N LEU A 657 -15.69 19.20 -1.93
CA LEU A 657 -15.56 20.65 -1.73
C LEU A 657 -15.51 21.44 -3.05
N TYR A 658 -15.13 20.77 -4.14
CA TYR A 658 -14.93 21.38 -5.47
C TYR A 658 -15.85 20.78 -6.54
N ASP A 659 -16.33 19.54 -6.34
CA ASP A 659 -17.24 18.86 -7.25
C ASP A 659 -18.55 18.51 -6.54
N THR A 660 -19.62 19.16 -6.98
CA THR A 660 -20.99 18.94 -6.48
C THR A 660 -21.93 18.59 -7.63
N ALA A 661 -22.97 17.83 -7.33
CA ALA A 661 -24.06 17.56 -8.27
C ALA A 661 -25.42 17.84 -7.64
N THR A 662 -26.31 18.49 -8.38
CA THR A 662 -27.69 18.75 -7.96
C THR A 662 -28.63 17.79 -8.68
N SER A 663 -29.40 17.01 -7.93
CA SER A 663 -30.33 16.02 -8.47
C SER A 663 -31.54 16.69 -9.14
N PRO A 664 -32.31 15.96 -9.95
CA PRO A 664 -33.60 16.44 -10.45
C PRO A 664 -34.62 16.79 -9.34
N LEU A 665 -34.41 16.32 -8.12
CA LEU A 665 -35.19 16.70 -6.93
C LEU A 665 -34.65 17.95 -6.23
N ASN A 666 -33.64 18.61 -6.81
CA ASN A 666 -33.00 19.82 -6.32
C ASN A 666 -32.22 19.63 -5.00
N ASN A 667 -31.80 18.41 -4.68
CA ASN A 667 -30.85 18.15 -3.61
C ASN A 667 -29.42 18.23 -4.14
N THR A 668 -28.54 18.96 -3.45
CA THR A 668 -27.13 19.08 -3.82
C THR A 668 -26.28 18.13 -3.00
N PHE A 669 -25.45 17.35 -3.69
CA PHE A 669 -24.54 16.36 -3.11
C PHE A 669 -23.09 16.76 -3.36
N ALA A 670 -22.27 16.69 -2.31
CA ALA A 670 -20.82 16.81 -2.40
C ALA A 670 -20.22 15.48 -2.87
N LEU A 671 -19.57 15.45 -4.03
CA LEU A 671 -19.08 14.22 -4.64
C LEU A 671 -17.70 13.80 -4.08
N HIS A 672 -17.58 13.61 -2.77
CA HIS A 672 -16.36 13.06 -2.16
C HIS A 672 -16.07 11.64 -2.65
N ASN A 673 -14.81 11.26 -2.82
CA ASN A 673 -14.46 9.86 -3.08
C ASN A 673 -14.36 9.08 -1.78
N ALA A 674 -15.22 8.10 -1.60
CA ALA A 674 -15.11 7.15 -0.51
C ALA A 674 -14.06 6.08 -0.81
N CYS A 675 -13.38 5.61 0.23
CA CYS A 675 -12.42 4.52 0.10
C CYS A 675 -13.13 3.24 -0.32
N VAL A 676 -12.58 2.53 -1.30
CA VAL A 676 -13.03 1.19 -1.67
C VAL A 676 -12.88 0.22 -0.49
N MET A 677 -13.75 -0.78 -0.41
CA MET A 677 -13.56 -1.92 0.49
C MET A 677 -12.30 -2.69 0.08
N PHE A 678 -11.46 -3.07 1.04
CA PHE A 678 -10.22 -3.81 0.78
C PHE A 678 -9.83 -4.74 1.92
N GLU A 679 -9.00 -5.73 1.60
CA GLU A 679 -8.32 -6.60 2.57
C GLU A 679 -6.82 -6.58 2.29
N PHE A 680 -6.03 -6.59 3.36
CA PHE A 680 -4.59 -6.76 3.33
C PHE A 680 -4.21 -7.87 4.30
N SER A 681 -3.71 -8.98 3.78
CA SER A 681 -3.10 -10.04 4.57
C SER A 681 -1.66 -9.66 4.91
N ARG A 682 -1.28 -9.74 6.18
CA ARG A 682 0.12 -9.55 6.59
C ARG A 682 1.08 -10.56 5.93
N ARG A 683 0.57 -11.73 5.54
CA ARG A 683 1.33 -12.79 4.88
C ARG A 683 1.36 -12.66 3.36
N TYR A 684 0.25 -12.24 2.75
CA TYR A 684 0.08 -12.30 1.29
C TYR A 684 -0.04 -10.93 0.59
N GLY A 685 -0.23 -9.84 1.33
CA GLY A 685 -0.55 -8.53 0.77
C GLY A 685 -2.04 -8.39 0.41
N PHE A 686 -2.32 -7.58 -0.61
CA PHE A 686 -3.68 -7.30 -1.14
C PHE A 686 -4.24 -8.44 -2.00
#